data_AF-A0A3L7TBI6-F1
#
_entry.id   AF-A0A3L7TBI6-F1
#
_cell.length_a   1.000
_cell.length_b   1.000
_cell.length_c   1.000
_cell.angle_alpha   90.00
_cell.angle_beta   90.00
_cell.angle_gamma   90.00
#
_symmetry.space_group_name_H-M   'P 1'
#
loop_
_entity.id
_entity.type
_entity.pdbx_description
1 polymer ?
#
loop_
_entity_poly.entity_id
_entity_poly.type
_entity_poly.pdbx_seq_one_letter_code
_entity_poly.pdbx_strand_id
1 'polypeptide(L)'
;MNPQDPDKKKSDLMETNYLDASKSEDILATRVVENITKIDVPEVAPKPTKDKLLLNRFSVIKVLGEGSFGKVYLARDEQLCRDVAVKVFKQPSKDKKQFEVVLGEARMLAKLDHPNIVPIYDVFNSESDGLFIISKYLDGGSLSELIAKGPHSYPKISKWIATIAEALHHAHLRGIVHRDIKPDNILFDSKGNLYIVDFGLALSEELFGKVTGLLGSPAYMSPEQARGEAHLVDGRTDIFSLGVIFYEMLVGRRPFEAKTVTLILEQIIRVEAKPPRQIKDTSPKELEKICLKALSKNINERYTTSHDFAQDIHDYLKQTDVDLSSKSAADSNTNLSAQQSKGNLSGSASSRSKISDTPGMESVCRVLESGAAILQSALVNSDKEFSLTRPLLEQHLSEMKENGPAKTRVLLALLPANPSYALELVDPMLAANPQDFLVIRQRLAPYSDILIPILVQKSTLLPDADNAMSLRIAGALAMWSPSLPLLDKMMFKLVEKLVTQDLIYLQEWAEIFKPLQKLLIHGLVSFGQDSSKSSSSRGYANAIALEYATDNERVLFHLFVSADKSKAKTILQKIVPLKDKMTPYLKRVRAAVVPSNNPQERLNSEIRKGMAASLQLALEDPEGFSIFTNTVDATSSTLVQSFVGELGVSPHMLFEKIQKETDQGTRAALVLALGDLSLEDVSETSKKQWMDYFLELYQNQPDSGLHGALDWILRRKLGQSAACDKSMQVRVQGSEAVKNWSVNLLGQCFINIKGPVKFFMGSPTDEPDRVENEKLHESLIPRSFALSQKLVTVEQYLKFNPSFPATRSHAKVADKPVAGISWYQAAKYCNWLSEQEKIPQSHWCYLPNQNGQYAAGMRIANDFLNKKGYRLPTEAEWEYCARAGTKTAWYFGDDGSQIDHFAYYQLNSNNQIWPVGQLKPNALGFFDISGNLYQWTQDILQSYGDSPVIEDSKVDIRVVDDMSSRVLRGGAFYYPKDILRSAHRGGLKPDQSSDGSGFRIAKTLS
;
A
#
# COMPACT_ATOMS: atom_id res chain seq x y z
N MET A 1 -36.48 -31.14 48.84
CA MET A 1 -37.23 -30.23 49.73
C MET A 1 -36.55 -28.87 49.71
N ASN A 2 -37.31 -27.80 49.50
CA ASN A 2 -36.91 -26.43 49.85
C ASN A 2 -37.00 -26.27 51.39
N PRO A 3 -36.41 -25.26 52.09
CA PRO A 3 -36.46 -23.84 51.68
C PRO A 3 -35.29 -22.90 52.08
N GLN A 4 -35.42 -21.63 51.64
CA GLN A 4 -35.06 -20.36 52.32
C GLN A 4 -33.61 -19.80 52.32
N ASP A 5 -33.46 -18.77 51.48
CA ASP A 5 -32.65 -17.53 51.59
C ASP A 5 -32.97 -16.74 52.91
N PRO A 6 -32.16 -15.79 53.43
CA PRO A 6 -32.06 -14.44 52.81
C PRO A 6 -30.79 -13.56 53.04
N ASP A 7 -30.55 -12.63 52.08
CA ASP A 7 -30.10 -11.22 52.24
C ASP A 7 -28.63 -10.87 52.67
N LYS A 8 -28.00 -9.77 52.21
CA LYS A 8 -28.59 -8.46 51.80
C LYS A 8 -27.74 -7.58 50.86
N LYS A 9 -28.44 -6.71 50.11
CA LYS A 9 -28.02 -5.48 49.38
C LYS A 9 -27.40 -5.58 47.98
N LYS A 10 -28.28 -5.62 46.97
CA LYS A 10 -28.21 -4.77 45.75
C LYS A 10 -29.60 -4.16 45.50
N SER A 11 -29.61 -2.96 44.93
CA SER A 11 -30.79 -2.13 44.58
C SER A 11 -30.43 -1.30 43.33
N ASP A 12 -31.29 -1.06 42.33
CA ASP A 12 -32.64 -1.56 42.04
C ASP A 12 -32.90 -1.52 40.51
N LEU A 13 -33.68 -2.49 40.01
CA LEU A 13 -34.77 -2.41 39.00
C LEU A 13 -34.56 -1.56 37.70
N MET A 14 -34.51 -2.17 36.50
CA MET A 14 -35.64 -2.55 35.58
C MET A 14 -36.20 -1.36 34.77
N GLU A 15 -36.77 -1.46 33.57
CA GLU A 15 -36.84 -2.41 32.44
C GLU A 15 -37.64 -1.66 31.34
N THR A 16 -37.24 -1.78 30.07
CA THR A 16 -38.06 -1.72 28.83
C THR A 16 -39.38 -0.89 28.69
N ASN A 17 -39.42 -0.12 27.57
CA ASN A 17 -40.40 -0.20 26.46
C ASN A 17 -41.50 0.87 26.20
N TYR A 18 -41.49 1.30 24.91
CA TYR A 18 -42.59 1.69 23.99
C TYR A 18 -43.38 3.03 24.14
N LEU A 19 -43.52 3.70 22.97
CA LEU A 19 -44.58 4.57 22.38
C LEU A 19 -45.64 5.23 23.29
N ASP A 20 -46.21 6.41 23.00
CA ASP A 20 -46.63 6.95 21.68
C ASP A 20 -46.88 8.48 21.77
N ALA A 21 -46.78 9.19 20.64
CA ALA A 21 -47.50 10.44 20.35
C ALA A 21 -47.53 10.74 18.83
N SER A 22 -48.19 9.86 18.08
CA SER A 22 -49.11 10.14 16.95
C SER A 22 -49.60 11.61 16.73
N LYS A 23 -50.12 12.05 15.57
CA LYS A 23 -50.28 11.57 14.17
C LYS A 23 -50.98 12.69 13.38
N SER A 24 -50.73 12.77 12.07
CA SER A 24 -51.75 12.97 10.99
C SER A 24 -51.01 12.92 9.64
N GLU A 25 -51.13 11.82 8.89
CA GLU A 25 -52.18 11.57 7.88
C GLU A 25 -52.03 12.53 6.67
N ASP A 26 -51.30 12.16 5.61
CA ASP A 26 -51.65 11.23 4.50
C ASP A 26 -52.32 12.00 3.32
N ILE A 27 -52.55 11.33 2.19
CA ILE A 27 -53.41 11.71 1.05
C ILE A 27 -52.77 12.45 -0.16
N LEU A 28 -52.55 11.62 -1.19
CA LEU A 28 -52.79 11.81 -2.64
C LEU A 28 -51.98 12.79 -3.52
N ALA A 29 -51.48 12.16 -4.59
CA ALA A 29 -50.98 12.71 -5.84
C ALA A 29 -52.01 13.49 -6.69
N THR A 30 -51.47 14.23 -7.69
CA THR A 30 -51.99 14.39 -9.08
C THR A 30 -52.55 15.77 -9.53
N ARG A 31 -51.79 16.44 -10.44
CA ARG A 31 -52.20 17.26 -11.62
C ARG A 31 -52.77 18.71 -11.53
N VAL A 32 -52.69 19.35 -12.72
CA VAL A 32 -53.37 20.59 -13.23
C VAL A 32 -52.73 21.89 -12.70
N VAL A 33 -51.97 22.72 -13.44
CA VAL A 33 -51.99 23.27 -14.83
C VAL A 33 -53.09 24.34 -15.04
N GLU A 34 -52.81 25.40 -15.82
CA GLU A 34 -53.75 26.44 -16.33
C GLU A 34 -54.15 27.58 -15.32
N ASN A 35 -54.33 28.87 -15.68
CA ASN A 35 -54.37 29.50 -17.01
C ASN A 35 -54.13 31.04 -17.05
N ILE A 36 -53.54 31.50 -18.17
CA ILE A 36 -53.93 32.63 -19.07
C ILE A 36 -53.70 34.12 -18.69
N THR A 37 -52.93 34.82 -19.53
CA THR A 37 -53.47 35.88 -20.43
C THR A 37 -52.59 36.06 -21.68
N LYS A 38 -53.19 35.95 -22.87
CA LYS A 38 -52.58 36.23 -24.20
C LYS A 38 -52.88 37.67 -24.62
N ILE A 39 -52.01 38.31 -25.41
CA ILE A 39 -52.36 39.08 -26.63
C ILE A 39 -51.19 38.95 -27.61
N ASP A 40 -51.50 38.75 -28.90
CA ASP A 40 -50.55 38.42 -29.96
C ASP A 40 -50.43 39.53 -31.05
N VAL A 41 -49.33 39.53 -31.82
CA VAL A 41 -49.07 40.23 -33.13
C VAL A 41 -48.53 41.69 -33.11
N PRO A 42 -47.54 42.09 -33.98
CA PRO A 42 -46.85 41.35 -35.06
C PRO A 42 -45.31 41.18 -34.88
N GLU A 43 -44.62 40.79 -35.96
CA GLU A 43 -43.20 40.43 -36.09
C GLU A 43 -42.34 41.56 -36.73
N VAL A 44 -41.18 41.88 -36.13
CA VAL A 44 -40.07 42.63 -36.76
C VAL A 44 -38.75 41.99 -36.33
N ALA A 45 -37.85 41.73 -37.30
CA ALA A 45 -36.69 40.86 -37.14
C ALA A 45 -35.77 41.20 -35.93
N PRO A 46 -35.45 40.24 -35.05
CA PRO A 46 -34.53 40.46 -33.95
C PRO A 46 -33.06 40.39 -34.39
N LYS A 47 -32.27 41.29 -33.81
CA LYS A 47 -30.79 41.31 -33.80
C LYS A 47 -30.23 40.00 -33.20
N PRO A 48 -28.95 39.64 -33.44
CA PRO A 48 -28.34 38.41 -32.92
C PRO A 48 -28.68 38.18 -31.45
N THR A 49 -29.17 36.97 -31.15
CA THR A 49 -29.74 36.65 -29.85
C THR A 49 -28.70 36.74 -28.74
N LYS A 50 -29.14 37.28 -27.61
CA LYS A 50 -28.30 37.58 -26.44
C LYS A 50 -28.14 36.31 -25.58
N ASP A 51 -27.70 35.23 -26.21
CA ASP A 51 -27.78 33.89 -25.62
C ASP A 51 -26.58 33.56 -24.73
N LYS A 52 -26.85 33.48 -23.42
CA LYS A 52 -25.98 32.98 -22.35
C LYS A 52 -24.59 33.63 -22.25
N LEU A 53 -24.58 34.82 -21.64
CA LEU A 53 -23.43 35.25 -20.85
C LEU A 53 -23.28 34.34 -19.62
N LEU A 54 -22.15 33.64 -19.47
CA LEU A 54 -21.80 33.02 -18.19
C LEU A 54 -21.31 34.11 -17.24
N LEU A 55 -21.80 34.06 -15.98
CA LEU A 55 -21.45 35.01 -14.92
C LEU A 55 -21.65 36.50 -15.29
N ASN A 56 -22.52 36.80 -16.27
CA ASN A 56 -22.69 38.13 -16.86
C ASN A 56 -21.41 38.78 -17.43
N ARG A 57 -20.34 38.01 -17.67
CA ARG A 57 -19.02 38.50 -18.17
C ARG A 57 -18.51 37.78 -19.40
N PHE A 58 -18.79 36.48 -19.54
CA PHE A 58 -18.19 35.65 -20.58
C PHE A 58 -19.24 35.26 -21.63
N SER A 59 -19.14 35.78 -22.85
CA SER A 59 -20.06 35.40 -23.94
C SER A 59 -19.61 34.07 -24.54
N VAL A 60 -20.49 33.06 -24.49
CA VAL A 60 -20.14 31.70 -24.95
C VAL A 60 -20.09 31.65 -26.47
N ILE A 61 -18.93 31.29 -27.01
CA ILE A 61 -18.71 31.13 -28.46
C ILE A 61 -19.05 29.69 -28.89
N LYS A 62 -18.52 28.68 -28.18
CA LYS A 62 -18.81 27.26 -28.43
C LYS A 62 -18.48 26.38 -27.23
N VAL A 63 -19.01 25.17 -27.18
CA VAL A 63 -18.53 24.11 -26.29
C VAL A 63 -17.21 23.57 -26.85
N LEU A 64 -16.19 23.46 -26.00
CA LEU A 64 -14.90 22.81 -26.32
C LEU A 64 -14.91 21.33 -25.92
N GLY A 65 -15.61 20.97 -24.84
CA GLY A 65 -15.78 19.58 -24.42
C GLY A 65 -16.80 19.42 -23.30
N GLU A 66 -17.37 18.22 -23.18
CA GLU A 66 -18.22 17.81 -22.07
C GLU A 66 -17.62 16.56 -21.41
N GLY A 67 -17.25 16.68 -20.13
CA GLY A 67 -16.68 15.59 -19.33
C GLY A 67 -17.63 15.12 -18.23
N SER A 68 -17.15 14.17 -17.43
CA SER A 68 -17.81 13.71 -16.20
C SER A 68 -17.99 14.84 -15.19
N PHE A 69 -16.97 15.67 -14.99
CA PHE A 69 -16.95 16.75 -14.00
C PHE A 69 -17.68 18.03 -14.43
N GLY A 70 -17.86 18.30 -15.73
CA GLY A 70 -18.24 19.63 -16.19
C GLY A 70 -18.37 19.80 -17.70
N LYS A 71 -18.66 21.03 -18.12
CA LYS A 71 -18.58 21.51 -19.51
C LYS A 71 -17.49 22.57 -19.63
N VAL A 72 -16.67 22.48 -20.67
CA VAL A 72 -15.68 23.50 -21.03
C VAL A 72 -16.20 24.27 -22.23
N TYR A 73 -16.22 25.59 -22.13
CA TYR A 73 -16.64 26.51 -23.18
C TYR A 73 -15.45 27.35 -23.66
N LEU A 74 -15.41 27.64 -24.96
CA LEU A 74 -14.71 28.81 -25.47
C LEU A 74 -15.64 30.00 -25.28
N ALA A 75 -15.15 31.05 -24.63
CA ALA A 75 -15.91 32.28 -24.42
C ALA A 75 -15.03 33.52 -24.64
N ARG A 76 -15.66 34.64 -24.97
CA ARG A 76 -15.03 35.96 -24.95
C ARG A 76 -15.20 36.57 -23.56
N ASP A 77 -14.11 36.98 -22.93
CA ASP A 77 -14.15 37.87 -21.78
C ASP A 77 -14.46 39.29 -22.28
N GLU A 78 -15.70 39.75 -22.10
CA GLU A 78 -16.15 41.05 -22.62
C GLU A 78 -15.45 42.24 -21.92
N GLN A 79 -14.94 42.03 -20.70
CA GLN A 79 -14.23 43.08 -19.95
C GLN A 79 -12.77 43.21 -20.38
N LEU A 80 -12.09 42.07 -20.57
CA LEU A 80 -10.67 42.03 -20.94
C LEU A 80 -10.43 41.85 -22.45
N CYS A 81 -11.50 41.78 -23.25
CA CYS A 81 -11.47 41.63 -24.71
C CYS A 81 -10.53 40.51 -25.21
N ARG A 82 -10.63 39.32 -24.59
CA ARG A 82 -9.79 38.16 -24.90
C ARG A 82 -10.58 36.86 -24.89
N ASP A 83 -10.09 35.86 -25.62
CA ASP A 83 -10.69 34.53 -25.65
C ASP A 83 -10.16 33.69 -24.47
N VAL A 84 -11.05 32.98 -23.80
CA VAL A 84 -10.77 32.19 -22.60
C VAL A 84 -11.46 30.82 -22.67
N ALA A 85 -10.86 29.84 -22.02
CA ALA A 85 -11.53 28.58 -21.71
C ALA A 85 -12.25 28.74 -20.37
N VAL A 86 -13.56 28.45 -20.33
CA VAL A 86 -14.40 28.53 -19.13
C VAL A 86 -14.90 27.12 -18.79
N LYS A 87 -14.38 26.53 -17.72
CA LYS A 87 -14.80 25.22 -17.22
C LYS A 87 -15.86 25.40 -16.12
N VAL A 88 -17.03 24.80 -16.34
CA VAL A 88 -18.20 24.87 -15.46
C VAL A 88 -18.48 23.49 -14.89
N PHE A 89 -18.47 23.35 -13.56
CA PHE A 89 -18.62 22.06 -12.89
C PHE A 89 -20.10 21.66 -12.71
N LYS A 90 -20.42 20.38 -12.84
CA LYS A 90 -21.80 19.86 -12.94
C LYS A 90 -22.61 19.81 -11.63
N GLN A 91 -22.01 20.11 -10.48
CA GLN A 91 -22.70 20.12 -9.18
C GLN A 91 -22.23 21.28 -8.30
N PRO A 92 -23.13 22.06 -7.68
CA PRO A 92 -22.79 22.87 -6.52
C PRO A 92 -22.58 21.95 -5.32
N SER A 93 -21.47 22.09 -4.58
CA SER A 93 -21.32 21.36 -3.33
C SER A 93 -22.29 21.93 -2.30
N LYS A 94 -23.26 21.12 -1.87
CA LYS A 94 -24.13 21.46 -0.73
C LYS A 94 -23.40 21.43 0.62
N ASP A 95 -22.18 20.89 0.65
CA ASP A 95 -21.27 20.92 1.79
C ASP A 95 -20.19 22.00 1.60
N LYS A 96 -20.17 22.99 2.52
CA LYS A 96 -19.17 24.06 2.55
C LYS A 96 -17.73 23.53 2.75
N LYS A 97 -17.54 22.38 3.40
CA LYS A 97 -16.20 21.81 3.61
C LYS A 97 -15.57 21.33 2.30
N GLN A 98 -16.34 20.66 1.46
CA GLN A 98 -15.86 20.20 0.14
C GLN A 98 -15.55 21.39 -0.79
N PHE A 99 -16.35 22.47 -0.70
CA PHE A 99 -16.06 23.71 -1.45
C PHE A 99 -14.71 24.33 -1.07
N GLU A 100 -14.42 24.51 0.23
CA GLU A 100 -13.16 25.12 0.68
C GLU A 100 -11.93 24.28 0.32
N VAL A 101 -12.05 22.94 0.27
CA VAL A 101 -10.97 22.06 -0.23
C VAL A 101 -10.69 22.31 -1.71
N VAL A 102 -11.72 22.28 -2.56
CA VAL A 102 -11.57 22.52 -4.01
C VAL A 102 -11.09 23.95 -4.30
N LEU A 103 -11.57 24.95 -3.54
CA LEU A 103 -11.10 26.32 -3.63
C LEU A 103 -9.65 26.47 -3.16
N GLY A 104 -9.24 25.71 -2.14
CA GLY A 104 -7.86 25.60 -1.69
C GLY A 104 -6.94 25.10 -2.80
N GLU A 105 -7.27 23.98 -3.43
CA GLU A 105 -6.51 23.44 -4.56
C GLU A 105 -6.49 24.41 -5.77
N ALA A 106 -7.62 25.05 -6.09
CA ALA A 106 -7.70 26.04 -7.18
C ALA A 106 -6.80 27.26 -6.91
N ARG A 107 -6.73 27.73 -5.65
CA ARG A 107 -5.79 28.78 -5.21
C ARG A 107 -4.33 28.34 -5.26
N MET A 108 -4.04 27.04 -5.08
CA MET A 108 -2.67 26.52 -5.25
C MET A 108 -2.27 26.46 -6.72
N LEU A 109 -3.17 26.01 -7.61
CA LEU A 109 -2.93 26.00 -9.06
C LEU A 109 -2.76 27.40 -9.65
N ALA A 110 -3.53 28.38 -9.18
CA ALA A 110 -3.37 29.78 -9.59
C ALA A 110 -2.00 30.40 -9.21
N LYS A 111 -1.20 29.72 -8.36
CA LYS A 111 0.18 30.09 -8.02
C LYS A 111 1.25 29.34 -8.83
N LEU A 112 0.85 28.46 -9.75
CA LEU A 112 1.78 27.82 -10.68
C LEU A 112 2.11 28.78 -11.83
N ASP A 113 3.35 29.26 -11.85
CA ASP A 113 3.89 30.07 -12.95
C ASP A 113 4.97 29.27 -13.68
N HIS A 114 4.57 28.63 -14.78
CA HIS A 114 5.44 27.80 -15.61
C HIS A 114 5.03 27.89 -17.08
N PRO A 115 5.96 28.05 -18.04
CA PRO A 115 5.63 28.25 -19.46
C PRO A 115 4.85 27.11 -20.11
N ASN A 116 4.84 25.92 -19.50
CA ASN A 116 4.14 24.72 -19.97
C ASN A 116 3.01 24.24 -19.04
N ILE A 117 2.54 25.09 -18.12
CA ILE A 117 1.31 24.86 -17.33
C ILE A 117 0.30 25.93 -17.77
N VAL A 118 -0.97 25.57 -17.95
CA VAL A 118 -1.97 26.54 -18.41
C VAL A 118 -2.22 27.61 -17.34
N PRO A 119 -2.07 28.91 -17.65
CA PRO A 119 -2.40 29.97 -16.70
C PRO A 119 -3.90 29.98 -16.39
N ILE A 120 -4.24 29.91 -15.10
CA ILE A 120 -5.58 30.21 -14.59
C ILE A 120 -5.67 31.73 -14.42
N TYR A 121 -6.70 32.32 -15.00
CA TYR A 121 -6.96 33.76 -14.97
C TYR A 121 -7.96 34.18 -13.89
N ASP A 122 -8.94 33.33 -13.59
CA ASP A 122 -10.03 33.67 -12.67
C ASP A 122 -10.73 32.40 -12.16
N VAL A 123 -11.34 32.48 -10.98
CA VAL A 123 -12.13 31.40 -10.37
C VAL A 123 -13.34 31.99 -9.68
N PHE A 124 -14.55 31.59 -10.07
CA PHE A 124 -15.80 32.08 -9.49
C PHE A 124 -16.60 30.97 -8.83
N ASN A 125 -17.35 31.33 -7.80
CA ASN A 125 -18.40 30.52 -7.21
C ASN A 125 -19.75 31.19 -7.45
N SER A 126 -20.64 30.54 -8.19
CA SER A 126 -22.04 30.95 -8.32
C SER A 126 -22.90 30.12 -7.38
N GLU A 127 -23.70 30.77 -6.53
CA GLU A 127 -24.64 30.08 -5.65
C GLU A 127 -25.69 29.24 -6.41
N SER A 128 -25.97 29.59 -7.68
CA SER A 128 -26.89 28.87 -8.56
C SER A 128 -26.20 27.85 -9.49
N ASP A 129 -25.03 28.19 -10.03
CA ASP A 129 -24.41 27.45 -11.15
C ASP A 129 -23.10 26.72 -10.79
N GLY A 130 -22.64 26.83 -9.54
CA GLY A 130 -21.46 26.13 -9.03
C GLY A 130 -20.12 26.82 -9.33
N LEU A 131 -19.05 26.02 -9.41
CA LEU A 131 -17.68 26.48 -9.61
C LEU A 131 -17.37 26.74 -11.09
N PHE A 132 -16.66 27.83 -11.36
CA PHE A 132 -16.16 28.22 -12.68
C PHE A 132 -14.65 28.45 -12.61
N ILE A 133 -13.92 27.93 -13.59
CA ILE A 133 -12.48 28.17 -13.75
C ILE A 133 -12.23 28.74 -15.13
N ILE A 134 -11.56 29.88 -15.18
CA ILE A 134 -11.27 30.63 -16.39
C ILE A 134 -9.76 30.53 -16.63
N SER A 135 -9.34 30.04 -17.79
CA SER A 135 -7.92 29.84 -18.14
C SER A 135 -7.60 30.30 -19.56
N LYS A 136 -6.30 30.34 -19.89
CA LYS A 136 -5.82 30.60 -21.27
C LYS A 136 -6.49 29.63 -22.26
N TYR A 137 -7.13 30.17 -23.29
CA TYR A 137 -7.58 29.35 -24.41
C TYR A 137 -6.38 28.87 -25.24
N LEU A 138 -6.41 27.60 -25.64
CA LEU A 138 -5.37 26.92 -26.42
C LEU A 138 -6.00 26.36 -27.69
N ASP A 139 -5.46 26.77 -28.83
CA ASP A 139 -6.03 26.63 -30.17
C ASP A 139 -5.29 25.63 -31.08
N GLY A 140 -4.20 25.02 -30.60
CA GLY A 140 -3.36 24.07 -31.34
C GLY A 140 -3.77 22.59 -31.27
N GLY A 141 -4.85 22.26 -30.55
CA GLY A 141 -5.35 20.89 -30.35
C GLY A 141 -4.63 20.12 -29.23
N SER A 142 -4.98 18.85 -29.08
CA SER A 142 -4.46 17.95 -28.02
C SER A 142 -3.33 17.02 -28.47
N LEU A 143 -2.57 16.48 -27.51
CA LEU A 143 -1.62 15.39 -27.75
C LEU A 143 -2.33 14.11 -28.22
N SER A 144 -3.57 13.89 -27.78
CA SER A 144 -4.47 12.82 -28.24
C SER A 144 -4.67 12.88 -29.77
N GLU A 145 -5.06 14.06 -30.30
CA GLU A 145 -5.16 14.29 -31.76
C GLU A 145 -3.82 14.18 -32.48
N LEU A 146 -2.71 14.52 -31.81
CA LEU A 146 -1.37 14.46 -32.38
C LEU A 146 -0.85 13.02 -32.51
N ILE A 147 -1.18 12.15 -31.55
CA ILE A 147 -0.93 10.70 -31.61
C ILE A 147 -1.80 10.07 -32.69
N ALA A 148 -3.08 10.46 -32.79
CA ALA A 148 -4.00 9.97 -33.82
C ALA A 148 -3.56 10.33 -35.26
N LYS A 149 -2.77 11.39 -35.45
CA LYS A 149 -2.17 11.77 -36.75
C LYS A 149 -1.00 10.87 -37.19
N GLY A 150 -0.57 9.92 -36.37
CA GLY A 150 0.45 8.92 -36.70
C GLY A 150 1.79 9.09 -35.96
N PRO A 151 2.81 8.28 -36.30
CA PRO A 151 4.08 8.24 -35.57
C PRO A 151 4.93 9.50 -35.75
N HIS A 152 5.61 9.92 -34.68
CA HIS A 152 6.55 11.04 -34.68
C HIS A 152 8.00 10.55 -34.51
N SER A 153 8.97 11.41 -34.81
CA SER A 153 10.39 11.07 -34.63
C SER A 153 10.77 11.01 -33.15
N TYR A 154 11.65 10.07 -32.78
CA TYR A 154 12.07 9.90 -31.38
C TYR A 154 12.61 11.17 -30.73
N PRO A 155 13.46 12.01 -31.39
CA PRO A 155 13.90 13.28 -30.79
C PRO A 155 12.76 14.25 -30.49
N LYS A 156 11.67 14.22 -31.26
CA LYS A 156 10.49 15.06 -31.03
C LYS A 156 9.65 14.55 -29.86
N ILE A 157 9.46 13.22 -29.79
CA ILE A 157 8.80 12.54 -28.66
C ILE A 157 9.57 12.83 -27.37
N SER A 158 10.88 12.59 -27.35
CA SER A 158 11.75 12.86 -26.20
C SER A 158 11.66 14.30 -25.71
N LYS A 159 11.70 15.28 -26.63
CA LYS A 159 11.55 16.71 -26.26
C LYS A 159 10.20 16.98 -25.57
N TRP A 160 9.09 16.47 -26.09
CA TRP A 160 7.78 16.64 -25.44
C TRP A 160 7.71 15.97 -24.07
N ILE A 161 8.18 14.73 -23.91
CA ILE A 161 8.15 14.02 -22.63
C ILE A 161 9.02 14.73 -21.58
N ALA A 162 10.21 15.21 -21.96
CA ALA A 162 11.06 16.02 -21.06
C ALA A 162 10.35 17.30 -20.61
N THR A 163 9.75 18.07 -21.53
CA THR A 163 8.99 19.30 -21.20
C THR A 163 7.78 19.03 -20.29
N ILE A 164 7.05 17.92 -20.49
CA ILE A 164 5.94 17.54 -19.59
C ILE A 164 6.50 17.18 -18.21
N ALA A 165 7.59 16.41 -18.13
CA ALA A 165 8.21 15.99 -16.88
C ALA A 165 8.79 17.19 -16.08
N GLU A 166 9.36 18.19 -16.74
CA GLU A 166 9.80 19.46 -16.12
C GLU A 166 8.62 20.26 -15.54
N ALA A 167 7.53 20.38 -16.30
CA ALA A 167 6.32 21.06 -15.83
C ALA A 167 5.67 20.32 -14.65
N LEU A 168 5.62 18.99 -14.69
CA LEU A 168 5.19 18.17 -13.56
C LEU A 168 6.08 18.37 -12.34
N HIS A 169 7.41 18.38 -12.51
CA HIS A 169 8.33 18.64 -11.41
C HIS A 169 8.09 19.99 -10.74
N HIS A 170 7.84 21.05 -11.53
CA HIS A 170 7.51 22.37 -11.01
C HIS A 170 6.25 22.37 -10.12
N ALA A 171 5.23 21.58 -10.47
CA ALA A 171 4.03 21.40 -9.66
C ALA A 171 4.28 20.52 -8.41
N HIS A 172 5.04 19.43 -8.56
CA HIS A 172 5.42 18.51 -7.48
C HIS A 172 6.20 19.21 -6.37
N LEU A 173 7.12 20.13 -6.71
CA LEU A 173 7.86 20.97 -5.75
C LEU A 173 6.95 21.89 -4.91
N ARG A 174 5.69 22.08 -5.31
CA ARG A 174 4.67 22.88 -4.61
C ARG A 174 3.59 22.01 -3.96
N GLY A 175 3.82 20.70 -3.85
CA GLY A 175 2.89 19.74 -3.26
C GLY A 175 1.70 19.36 -4.15
N ILE A 176 1.69 19.79 -5.42
CA ILE A 176 0.57 19.56 -6.34
C ILE A 176 0.88 18.37 -7.24
N VAL A 177 0.13 17.28 -7.07
CA VAL A 177 0.14 16.09 -7.95
C VAL A 177 -1.05 16.18 -8.90
N HIS A 178 -0.86 15.91 -10.19
CA HIS A 178 -1.91 16.08 -11.20
C HIS A 178 -2.95 14.96 -11.18
N ARG A 179 -2.53 13.71 -10.95
CA ARG A 179 -3.38 12.51 -10.76
C ARG A 179 -4.23 12.06 -11.97
N ASP A 180 -4.14 12.72 -13.12
CA ASP A 180 -4.90 12.40 -14.35
C ASP A 180 -4.11 12.82 -15.59
N ILE A 181 -2.83 12.44 -15.66
CA ILE A 181 -1.99 12.73 -16.82
C ILE A 181 -2.35 11.76 -17.96
N LYS A 182 -2.87 12.32 -19.05
CA LYS A 182 -3.30 11.62 -20.27
C LYS A 182 -3.16 12.54 -21.49
N PRO A 183 -3.12 12.02 -22.73
CA PRO A 183 -2.93 12.84 -23.94
C PRO A 183 -3.99 13.93 -24.16
N ASP A 184 -5.20 13.77 -23.63
CA ASP A 184 -6.26 14.79 -23.74
C ASP A 184 -6.01 16.02 -22.83
N ASN A 185 -5.24 15.83 -21.74
CA ASN A 185 -4.88 16.88 -20.77
C ASN A 185 -3.54 17.58 -21.13
N ILE A 186 -2.99 17.31 -22.32
CA ILE A 186 -1.79 17.95 -22.86
C ILE A 186 -2.19 18.66 -24.15
N LEU A 187 -2.24 20.00 -24.14
CA LEU A 187 -2.71 20.82 -25.26
C LEU A 187 -1.58 21.66 -25.87
N PHE A 188 -1.79 22.14 -27.09
CA PHE A 188 -0.88 23.04 -27.78
C PHE A 188 -1.54 24.40 -28.04
N ASP A 189 -0.75 25.48 -28.12
CA ASP A 189 -1.18 26.72 -28.76
C ASP A 189 -0.83 26.74 -30.27
N SER A 190 -1.32 27.73 -31.00
CA SER A 190 -1.06 27.94 -32.44
C SER A 190 0.42 28.17 -32.81
N LYS A 191 1.30 28.36 -31.82
CA LYS A 191 2.76 28.40 -32.03
C LYS A 191 3.43 27.05 -31.80
N GLY A 192 2.67 26.03 -31.38
CA GLY A 192 3.15 24.69 -31.06
C GLY A 192 3.74 24.55 -29.65
N ASN A 193 3.53 25.53 -28.75
CA ASN A 193 3.96 25.40 -27.36
C ASN A 193 3.02 24.44 -26.62
N LEU A 194 3.61 23.51 -25.87
CA LEU A 194 2.88 22.50 -25.08
C LEU A 194 2.47 23.07 -23.72
N TYR A 195 1.25 22.74 -23.27
CA TYR A 195 0.70 23.08 -21.97
C TYR A 195 0.00 21.88 -21.32
N ILE A 196 0.26 21.67 -20.03
CA ILE A 196 -0.54 20.79 -19.18
C ILE A 196 -1.81 21.55 -18.74
N VAL A 197 -2.98 20.93 -18.90
CA VAL A 197 -4.29 21.45 -18.48
C VAL A 197 -4.98 20.49 -17.52
N ASP A 198 -6.04 20.94 -16.84
CA ASP A 198 -6.94 20.07 -16.07
C ASP A 198 -6.28 19.26 -14.93
N PHE A 199 -5.36 19.89 -14.19
CA PHE A 199 -4.94 19.44 -12.86
C PHE A 199 -6.17 19.11 -11.98
N GLY A 200 -6.11 17.98 -11.28
CA GLY A 200 -7.27 17.23 -10.77
C GLY A 200 -8.05 17.82 -9.58
N LEU A 201 -8.63 19.02 -9.73
CA LEU A 201 -9.43 19.80 -8.76
C LEU A 201 -10.75 19.16 -8.26
N ALA A 202 -10.90 17.84 -8.31
CA ALA A 202 -12.17 17.17 -8.01
C ALA A 202 -12.03 15.74 -7.48
N LEU A 203 -10.87 15.37 -6.93
CA LEU A 203 -10.64 14.06 -6.32
C LEU A 203 -10.19 14.20 -4.86
N SER A 204 -11.16 14.47 -3.98
CA SER A 204 -11.01 14.20 -2.56
C SER A 204 -10.81 12.70 -2.30
N GLU A 205 -10.06 12.34 -1.25
CA GLU A 205 -9.78 10.93 -0.89
C GLU A 205 -11.07 10.09 -0.76
N GLU A 206 -12.19 10.68 -0.34
CA GLU A 206 -13.49 10.01 -0.18
C GLU A 206 -14.12 9.50 -1.50
N LEU A 207 -13.81 10.11 -2.64
CA LEU A 207 -14.38 9.73 -3.94
C LEU A 207 -13.70 8.51 -4.58
N PHE A 208 -12.44 8.22 -4.22
CA PHE A 208 -11.73 7.02 -4.71
C PHE A 208 -12.44 5.71 -4.33
N GLY A 209 -13.08 5.66 -3.15
CA GLY A 209 -13.74 4.45 -2.65
C GLY A 209 -15.12 4.14 -3.24
N LYS A 210 -15.70 5.02 -4.07
CA LYS A 210 -17.09 4.88 -4.57
C LYS A 210 -17.26 4.97 -6.09
N VAL A 211 -16.20 5.22 -6.85
CA VAL A 211 -16.28 5.43 -8.31
C VAL A 211 -15.67 4.24 -9.07
N THR A 212 -16.35 3.10 -9.00
CA THR A 212 -16.20 2.01 -10.00
C THR A 212 -17.06 2.25 -11.24
N GLY A 213 -17.67 3.43 -11.38
CA GLY A 213 -18.49 3.83 -12.51
C GLY A 213 -18.16 5.23 -13.04
N LEU A 214 -17.72 5.30 -14.29
CA LEU A 214 -17.81 6.46 -15.19
C LEU A 214 -16.86 7.66 -15.00
N LEU A 215 -15.63 7.50 -14.51
CA LEU A 215 -14.60 8.55 -14.57
C LEU A 215 -13.22 8.08 -15.06
N GLY A 216 -12.71 8.77 -16.08
CA GLY A 216 -11.34 8.62 -16.61
C GLY A 216 -11.16 7.56 -17.71
N SER A 217 -10.11 7.71 -18.52
CA SER A 217 -9.57 6.63 -19.36
C SER A 217 -8.62 5.80 -18.48
N PRO A 218 -9.03 4.62 -17.97
CA PRO A 218 -8.26 3.89 -16.95
C PRO A 218 -6.85 3.51 -17.41
N ALA A 219 -6.62 3.44 -18.73
CA ALA A 219 -5.36 3.00 -19.33
C ALA A 219 -4.11 3.81 -18.94
N TYR A 220 -4.26 5.04 -18.42
CA TYR A 220 -3.15 5.90 -17.98
C TYR A 220 -2.99 5.97 -16.44
N MET A 221 -3.85 5.30 -15.68
CA MET A 221 -3.74 5.27 -14.21
C MET A 221 -2.46 4.55 -13.77
N SER A 222 -1.89 4.98 -12.64
CA SER A 222 -0.81 4.24 -12.00
C SER A 222 -1.30 3.01 -11.22
N PRO A 223 -0.41 2.06 -10.87
CA PRO A 223 -0.77 0.88 -10.08
C PRO A 223 -1.41 1.22 -8.73
N GLU A 224 -0.87 2.22 -8.02
CA GLU A 224 -1.41 2.68 -6.73
C GLU A 224 -2.78 3.36 -6.89
N GLN A 225 -3.01 4.11 -7.97
CA GLN A 225 -4.35 4.63 -8.29
C GLN A 225 -5.34 3.51 -8.61
N ALA A 226 -4.92 2.52 -9.42
CA ALA A 226 -5.74 1.38 -9.80
C ALA A 226 -6.08 0.46 -8.61
N ARG A 227 -5.23 0.42 -7.57
CA ARG A 227 -5.51 -0.26 -6.28
C ARG A 227 -6.30 0.59 -5.27
N GLY A 228 -6.54 1.87 -5.55
CA GLY A 228 -7.20 2.79 -4.60
C GLY A 228 -6.33 3.20 -3.41
N GLU A 229 -5.00 3.08 -3.53
CA GLU A 229 -4.03 3.36 -2.47
C GLU A 229 -3.75 4.87 -2.36
N ALA A 230 -4.77 5.67 -2.02
CA ALA A 230 -4.68 7.14 -1.98
C ALA A 230 -3.48 7.68 -1.18
N HIS A 231 -3.07 6.96 -0.12
CA HIS A 231 -1.92 7.29 0.72
C HIS A 231 -0.53 7.08 0.06
N LEU A 232 -0.46 6.46 -1.12
CA LEU A 232 0.76 6.28 -1.92
C LEU A 232 0.78 7.18 -3.18
N VAL A 233 -0.26 7.99 -3.40
CA VAL A 233 -0.39 8.87 -4.57
C VAL A 233 0.44 10.15 -4.37
N ASP A 234 1.72 10.05 -4.70
CA ASP A 234 2.66 11.19 -4.79
C ASP A 234 3.04 11.52 -6.26
N GLY A 235 4.03 12.40 -6.48
CA GLY A 235 4.46 12.79 -7.82
C GLY A 235 4.89 11.62 -8.74
N ARG A 236 5.27 10.47 -8.17
CA ARG A 236 5.64 9.24 -8.91
C ARG A 236 4.43 8.56 -9.55
N THR A 237 3.21 8.95 -9.20
CA THR A 237 1.98 8.64 -9.93
C THR A 237 1.98 9.28 -11.31
N ASP A 238 2.25 10.59 -11.38
CA ASP A 238 2.27 11.32 -12.66
C ASP A 238 3.43 10.85 -13.56
N ILE A 239 4.55 10.44 -12.98
CA ILE A 239 5.68 9.82 -13.70
C ILE A 239 5.24 8.52 -14.40
N PHE A 240 4.47 7.65 -13.72
CA PHE A 240 3.96 6.42 -14.33
C PHE A 240 3.00 6.74 -15.48
N SER A 241 2.04 7.65 -15.25
CA SER A 241 1.08 8.08 -16.26
C SER A 241 1.76 8.69 -17.49
N LEU A 242 2.80 9.52 -17.29
CA LEU A 242 3.63 10.02 -18.39
C LEU A 242 4.46 8.91 -19.06
N GLY A 243 4.90 7.90 -18.32
CA GLY A 243 5.50 6.68 -18.85
C GLY A 243 4.57 5.90 -19.79
N VAL A 244 3.27 5.85 -19.50
CA VAL A 244 2.24 5.26 -20.39
C VAL A 244 2.12 6.06 -21.68
N ILE A 245 2.06 7.40 -21.60
CA ILE A 245 2.04 8.27 -22.79
C ILE A 245 3.32 8.08 -23.61
N PHE A 246 4.49 8.07 -22.96
CA PHE A 246 5.77 7.91 -23.64
C PHE A 246 5.83 6.58 -24.39
N TYR A 247 5.40 5.49 -23.76
CA TYR A 247 5.29 4.17 -24.38
C TYR A 247 4.41 4.20 -25.63
N GLU A 248 3.21 4.78 -25.51
CA GLU A 248 2.27 4.90 -26.61
C GLU A 248 2.85 5.69 -27.79
N MET A 249 3.57 6.77 -27.52
CA MET A 249 4.25 7.55 -28.57
C MET A 249 5.42 6.78 -29.23
N LEU A 250 6.15 5.94 -28.48
CA LEU A 250 7.23 5.11 -29.03
C LEU A 250 6.71 4.05 -30.01
N VAL A 251 5.66 3.31 -29.63
CA VAL A 251 5.21 2.10 -30.37
C VAL A 251 3.85 2.22 -31.06
N GLY A 252 3.12 3.32 -30.88
CA GLY A 252 1.80 3.57 -31.50
C GLY A 252 0.62 2.86 -30.83
N ARG A 253 0.81 2.29 -29.63
CA ARG A 253 -0.27 1.70 -28.80
C ARG A 253 0.12 1.73 -27.32
N ARG A 254 -0.87 1.71 -26.44
CA ARG A 254 -0.65 1.71 -24.98
C ARG A 254 -0.03 0.40 -24.49
N PRO A 255 0.69 0.40 -23.35
CA PRO A 255 1.25 -0.80 -22.75
C PRO A 255 0.20 -1.76 -22.19
N PHE A 256 -0.97 -1.22 -21.79
CA PHE A 256 -2.07 -1.96 -21.16
C PHE A 256 -3.38 -1.68 -21.91
N GLU A 257 -3.98 -2.71 -22.50
CA GLU A 257 -5.23 -2.63 -23.26
C GLU A 257 -6.07 -3.91 -23.06
N ALA A 258 -7.36 -3.73 -22.76
CA ALA A 258 -8.33 -4.81 -22.62
C ALA A 258 -9.74 -4.36 -22.98
N LYS A 259 -10.66 -5.32 -23.11
CA LYS A 259 -12.07 -5.08 -23.51
C LYS A 259 -12.92 -4.43 -22.41
N THR A 260 -12.50 -4.47 -21.15
CA THR A 260 -13.25 -3.92 -20.01
C THR A 260 -12.32 -3.10 -19.11
N VAL A 261 -12.90 -2.11 -18.41
CA VAL A 261 -12.18 -1.26 -17.44
C VAL A 261 -11.47 -2.11 -16.39
N THR A 262 -12.15 -3.10 -15.82
CA THR A 262 -11.59 -4.03 -14.82
C THR A 262 -10.32 -4.73 -15.31
N LEU A 263 -10.33 -5.25 -16.55
CA LEU A 263 -9.16 -5.92 -17.13
C LEU A 263 -8.02 -4.95 -17.46
N ILE A 264 -8.33 -3.69 -17.79
CA ILE A 264 -7.29 -2.64 -17.95
C ILE A 264 -6.62 -2.36 -16.61
N LEU A 265 -7.42 -2.20 -15.54
CA LEU A 265 -6.89 -1.98 -14.19
C LEU A 265 -6.06 -3.18 -13.70
N GLU A 266 -6.51 -4.42 -13.94
CA GLU A 266 -5.71 -5.61 -13.62
C GLU A 266 -4.35 -5.64 -14.36
N GLN A 267 -4.32 -5.27 -15.65
CA GLN A 267 -3.06 -5.16 -16.39
C GLN A 267 -2.15 -4.06 -15.81
N ILE A 268 -2.71 -2.90 -15.47
CA ILE A 268 -1.97 -1.81 -14.82
C ILE A 268 -1.38 -2.25 -13.48
N ILE A 269 -2.12 -3.03 -12.68
CA ILE A 269 -1.65 -3.48 -11.36
C ILE A 269 -0.61 -4.60 -11.47
N ARG A 270 -0.75 -5.54 -12.42
CA ARG A 270 -0.07 -6.86 -12.36
C ARG A 270 0.78 -7.23 -13.57
N VAL A 271 0.52 -6.65 -14.75
CA VAL A 271 1.19 -7.07 -15.99
C VAL A 271 2.32 -6.10 -16.30
N GLU A 272 3.54 -6.61 -16.40
CA GLU A 272 4.69 -5.80 -16.83
C GLU A 272 4.54 -5.34 -18.29
N ALA A 273 4.95 -4.11 -18.56
CA ALA A 273 4.90 -3.56 -19.91
C ALA A 273 5.85 -4.33 -20.83
N LYS A 274 5.36 -4.79 -21.99
CA LYS A 274 6.22 -5.45 -22.99
C LYS A 274 7.29 -4.45 -23.46
N PRO A 275 8.58 -4.79 -23.47
CA PRO A 275 9.62 -3.86 -23.93
C PRO A 275 9.31 -3.29 -25.33
N PRO A 276 9.35 -1.96 -25.54
CA PRO A 276 9.04 -1.31 -26.81
C PRO A 276 9.68 -1.95 -28.05
N ARG A 277 10.92 -2.44 -27.94
CA ARG A 277 11.65 -3.09 -29.04
C ARG A 277 11.08 -4.45 -29.43
N GLN A 278 10.35 -5.14 -28.55
CA GLN A 278 9.60 -6.37 -28.90
C GLN A 278 8.36 -6.08 -29.76
N ILE A 279 7.92 -4.82 -29.85
CA ILE A 279 6.78 -4.38 -30.66
C ILE A 279 7.27 -3.67 -31.92
N LYS A 280 8.31 -2.83 -31.76
CA LYS A 280 8.88 -1.98 -32.79
C LYS A 280 10.40 -1.92 -32.57
N ASP A 281 11.12 -2.88 -33.15
CA ASP A 281 12.57 -3.07 -32.92
C ASP A 281 13.44 -1.86 -33.32
N THR A 282 12.89 -0.97 -34.16
CA THR A 282 13.49 0.34 -34.48
C THR A 282 13.46 1.36 -33.33
N SER A 283 12.95 0.99 -32.15
CA SER A 283 12.96 1.86 -30.96
C SER A 283 14.37 1.90 -30.33
N PRO A 284 14.91 3.06 -29.97
CA PRO A 284 16.21 3.16 -29.30
C PRO A 284 16.20 2.41 -27.96
N LYS A 285 17.27 1.67 -27.67
CA LYS A 285 17.41 0.83 -26.47
C LYS A 285 17.40 1.69 -25.19
N GLU A 286 17.97 2.87 -25.27
CA GLU A 286 18.07 3.85 -24.18
C GLU A 286 16.68 4.40 -23.84
N LEU A 287 15.87 4.73 -24.86
CA LEU A 287 14.48 5.16 -24.66
C LEU A 287 13.59 4.03 -24.12
N GLU A 288 13.81 2.78 -24.54
CA GLU A 288 13.16 1.61 -23.95
C GLU A 288 13.49 1.48 -22.46
N LYS A 289 14.77 1.59 -22.07
CA LYS A 289 15.20 1.53 -20.66
C LYS A 289 14.54 2.64 -19.82
N ILE A 290 14.56 3.88 -20.33
CA ILE A 290 13.99 5.06 -19.66
C ILE A 290 12.46 4.90 -19.51
N CYS A 291 11.77 4.46 -20.57
CA CYS A 291 10.33 4.21 -20.56
C CYS A 291 9.92 3.11 -19.58
N LEU A 292 10.63 1.97 -19.56
CA LEU A 292 10.34 0.87 -18.64
C LEU A 292 10.62 1.23 -17.17
N LYS A 293 11.64 2.06 -16.89
CA LYS A 293 11.88 2.57 -15.53
C LYS A 293 10.75 3.47 -15.04
N ALA A 294 10.21 4.35 -15.89
CA ALA A 294 9.02 5.15 -15.55
C ALA A 294 7.77 4.27 -15.32
N LEU A 295 7.67 3.14 -16.03
CA LEU A 295 6.58 2.17 -15.95
C LEU A 295 6.76 1.05 -14.89
N SER A 296 7.80 1.08 -14.04
CA SER A 296 7.94 0.04 -13.00
C SER A 296 6.73 0.05 -12.06
N LYS A 297 6.21 -1.14 -11.73
CA LYS A 297 5.06 -1.28 -10.84
C LYS A 297 5.39 -0.84 -9.41
N ASN A 298 6.59 -1.18 -8.96
CA ASN A 298 7.13 -0.78 -7.66
C ASN A 298 7.48 0.71 -7.68
N ILE A 299 6.80 1.50 -6.84
CA ILE A 299 6.98 2.95 -6.76
C ILE A 299 8.41 3.37 -6.33
N ASN A 300 9.17 2.47 -5.72
CA ASN A 300 10.56 2.70 -5.30
C ASN A 300 11.61 2.35 -6.39
N GLU A 301 11.19 1.69 -7.47
CA GLU A 301 12.04 1.39 -8.64
C GLU A 301 11.84 2.38 -9.79
N ARG A 302 10.79 3.22 -9.71
CA ARG A 302 10.57 4.36 -10.61
C ARG A 302 11.61 5.46 -10.35
N TYR A 303 11.57 6.49 -11.19
CA TYR A 303 12.26 7.75 -10.91
C TYR A 303 11.74 8.38 -9.62
N THR A 304 12.65 8.87 -8.77
CA THR A 304 12.33 9.55 -7.51
C THR A 304 11.57 10.85 -7.76
N THR A 305 11.98 11.60 -8.78
CA THR A 305 11.34 12.85 -9.19
C THR A 305 11.15 12.92 -10.71
N SER A 306 10.19 13.75 -11.15
CA SER A 306 9.98 14.02 -12.58
C SER A 306 11.18 14.73 -13.23
N HIS A 307 12.02 15.41 -12.45
CA HIS A 307 13.28 15.99 -12.94
C HIS A 307 14.29 14.91 -13.33
N ASP A 308 14.45 13.86 -12.53
CA ASP A 308 15.35 12.73 -12.84
C ASP A 308 14.93 12.04 -14.15
N PHE A 309 13.62 11.95 -14.38
CA PHE A 309 13.05 11.38 -15.61
C PHE A 309 13.32 12.29 -16.84
N ALA A 310 13.14 13.61 -16.70
CA ALA A 310 13.49 14.57 -17.74
C ALA A 310 15.01 14.56 -18.06
N GLN A 311 15.85 14.44 -17.03
CA GLN A 311 17.30 14.48 -17.15
C GLN A 311 17.85 13.28 -17.95
N ASP A 312 17.39 12.06 -17.67
CA ASP A 312 17.74 10.87 -18.46
C ASP A 312 17.37 11.04 -19.96
N ILE A 313 16.25 11.70 -20.25
CA ILE A 313 15.80 11.97 -21.63
C ILE A 313 16.66 13.06 -22.31
N HIS A 314 17.04 14.10 -21.57
CA HIS A 314 17.96 15.14 -22.07
C HIS A 314 19.34 14.58 -22.36
N ASP A 315 19.85 13.67 -21.53
CA ASP A 315 21.17 13.07 -21.75
C ASP A 315 21.16 12.09 -22.94
N TYR A 316 20.04 11.39 -23.19
CA TYR A 316 19.82 10.71 -24.47
C TYR A 316 19.84 11.68 -25.66
N LEU A 317 19.14 12.82 -25.58
CA LEU A 317 19.10 13.82 -26.66
C LEU A 317 20.51 14.36 -26.97
N LYS A 318 21.30 14.71 -25.94
CA LYS A 318 22.69 15.14 -26.10
C LYS A 318 23.56 14.07 -26.76
N GLN A 319 23.44 12.81 -26.35
CA GLN A 319 24.21 11.71 -26.95
C GLN A 319 23.86 11.54 -28.43
N THR A 320 22.58 11.65 -28.81
CA THR A 320 22.19 11.59 -30.21
C THR A 320 22.66 12.78 -31.05
N ASP A 321 22.70 14.00 -30.50
CA ASP A 321 23.28 15.16 -31.20
C ASP A 321 24.81 15.03 -31.35
N VAL A 322 25.51 14.43 -30.37
CA VAL A 322 26.94 14.11 -30.48
C VAL A 322 27.21 13.03 -31.54
N ASP A 323 26.39 11.98 -31.63
CA ASP A 323 26.54 10.92 -32.66
C ASP A 323 26.14 11.38 -34.07
N LEU A 324 25.22 12.34 -34.19
CA LEU A 324 24.89 12.97 -35.47
C LEU A 324 26.00 13.94 -35.91
N SER A 325 26.54 14.74 -34.98
CA SER A 325 27.66 15.63 -35.28
C SER A 325 28.96 14.87 -35.59
N SER A 326 29.25 13.77 -34.89
CA SER A 326 30.43 12.93 -35.16
C SER A 326 30.36 12.22 -36.53
N LYS A 327 29.16 11.79 -36.95
CA LYS A 327 28.93 11.30 -38.32
C LYS A 327 29.07 12.41 -39.37
N SER A 328 28.58 13.62 -39.10
CA SER A 328 28.80 14.76 -40.02
C SER A 328 30.27 15.21 -40.09
N ALA A 329 31.04 15.03 -39.01
CA ALA A 329 32.46 15.34 -38.95
C ALA A 329 33.34 14.30 -39.68
N ALA A 330 32.86 13.05 -39.81
CA ALA A 330 33.51 12.02 -40.61
C ALA A 330 33.46 12.33 -42.12
N ASP A 331 32.37 12.94 -42.59
CA ASP A 331 32.17 13.28 -44.01
C ASP A 331 32.69 14.68 -44.42
N SER A 332 33.18 15.49 -43.48
CA SER A 332 33.61 16.88 -43.73
C SER A 332 35.11 17.14 -43.53
N ASN A 333 35.93 16.09 -43.42
CA ASN A 333 37.39 16.20 -43.33
C ASN A 333 38.09 16.40 -44.69
N THR A 334 37.68 17.44 -45.42
CA THR A 334 38.56 18.11 -46.41
C THR A 334 38.42 19.62 -46.32
N ASN A 335 39.57 20.29 -46.38
CA ASN A 335 39.80 21.74 -46.49
C ASN A 335 39.81 22.61 -45.21
N LEU A 336 41.06 22.98 -44.88
CA LEU A 336 41.52 24.35 -44.59
C LEU A 336 41.34 24.92 -43.18
N SER A 337 42.48 24.88 -42.47
CA SER A 337 42.97 25.90 -41.53
C SER A 337 42.66 27.35 -41.91
N ALA A 338 42.25 28.17 -40.92
CA ALA A 338 42.96 29.41 -40.55
C ALA A 338 42.32 30.16 -39.36
N GLN A 339 43.18 30.89 -38.63
CA GLN A 339 42.92 32.12 -37.85
C GLN A 339 42.07 32.07 -36.56
N GLN A 340 42.80 32.20 -35.45
CA GLN A 340 42.38 32.99 -34.29
C GLN A 340 42.22 34.47 -34.69
N SER A 341 41.23 35.19 -34.15
CA SER A 341 41.44 36.56 -33.66
C SER A 341 40.35 37.09 -32.72
N LYS A 342 40.84 37.89 -31.75
CA LYS A 342 40.19 38.74 -30.74
C LYS A 342 38.85 39.40 -31.12
N GLY A 343 38.01 39.63 -30.11
CA GLY A 343 36.85 40.53 -30.19
C GLY A 343 36.25 40.89 -28.82
N ASN A 344 36.93 41.70 -28.01
CA ASN A 344 36.30 42.39 -26.88
C ASN A 344 35.42 43.51 -27.44
N LEU A 345 34.18 43.66 -26.96
CA LEU A 345 33.49 44.96 -26.94
C LEU A 345 32.47 45.01 -25.79
N SER A 346 32.22 46.24 -25.34
CA SER A 346 31.68 46.56 -24.02
C SER A 346 30.21 47.00 -24.02
N GLY A 347 29.49 46.61 -22.97
CA GLY A 347 28.72 47.57 -22.16
C GLY A 347 27.26 47.84 -22.54
N SER A 348 26.37 47.61 -21.56
CA SER A 348 25.50 48.69 -21.07
C SER A 348 25.15 48.43 -19.61
N ALA A 349 25.24 49.46 -18.77
CA ALA A 349 24.85 49.40 -17.37
C ALA A 349 24.01 50.64 -17.02
N SER A 350 22.85 50.38 -16.41
CA SER A 350 22.06 51.33 -15.63
C SER A 350 21.28 50.49 -14.60
N SER A 351 20.98 50.94 -13.38
CA SER A 351 21.50 52.08 -12.62
C SER A 351 20.95 51.96 -11.19
N ARG A 352 21.79 51.79 -10.17
CA ARG A 352 21.40 52.04 -8.76
C ARG A 352 22.53 52.78 -8.04
N SER A 353 22.16 53.90 -7.44
CA SER A 353 23.09 54.87 -6.87
C SER A 353 23.43 54.57 -5.41
N LYS A 354 24.73 54.71 -5.11
CA LYS A 354 25.38 54.82 -3.79
C LYS A 354 24.45 55.05 -2.58
N ILE A 355 24.40 54.07 -1.67
CA ILE A 355 24.14 54.25 -0.23
C ILE A 355 25.14 53.37 0.52
N SER A 356 26.38 53.84 0.65
CA SER A 356 27.43 53.16 1.42
C SER A 356 28.51 54.20 1.73
N ASP A 357 28.52 54.70 2.97
CA ASP A 357 29.67 55.34 3.69
C ASP A 357 29.24 55.90 5.08
N THR A 358 28.23 55.33 5.73
CA THR A 358 27.81 55.66 7.11
C THR A 358 28.13 54.51 8.08
N PRO A 359 28.80 54.77 9.22
CA PRO A 359 29.05 53.75 10.24
C PRO A 359 27.74 53.08 10.71
N GLY A 360 27.71 51.75 10.76
CA GLY A 360 26.54 50.97 11.15
C GLY A 360 25.54 50.67 10.03
N MET A 361 25.59 51.36 8.88
CA MET A 361 24.62 51.16 7.79
C MET A 361 24.69 49.76 7.18
N GLU A 362 25.88 49.15 7.13
CA GLU A 362 26.06 47.76 6.69
C GLU A 362 25.32 46.77 7.60
N SER A 363 25.37 46.97 8.92
CA SER A 363 24.62 46.15 9.89
C SER A 363 23.11 46.37 9.77
N VAL A 364 22.65 47.58 9.43
CA VAL A 364 21.24 47.84 9.11
C VAL A 364 20.80 47.11 7.84
N CYS A 365 21.59 47.15 6.76
CA CYS A 365 21.32 46.39 5.55
C CYS A 365 21.27 44.88 5.85
N ARG A 366 22.23 44.33 6.61
CA ARG A 366 22.18 42.92 7.05
C ARG A 366 20.90 42.60 7.84
N VAL A 367 20.45 43.47 8.76
CA VAL A 367 19.20 43.30 9.52
C VAL A 367 17.96 43.27 8.61
N LEU A 368 17.96 44.09 7.54
CA LEU A 368 16.87 44.14 6.57
C LEU A 368 16.89 42.95 5.61
N GLU A 369 18.06 42.48 5.19
CA GLU A 369 18.24 41.40 4.20
C GLU A 369 18.17 39.99 4.81
N SER A 370 18.44 39.83 6.11
CA SER A 370 18.63 38.51 6.73
C SER A 370 17.38 37.90 7.39
N GLY A 371 17.41 36.56 7.55
CA GLY A 371 16.47 35.81 8.39
C GLY A 371 16.78 35.93 9.89
N ALA A 372 15.79 35.61 10.74
CA ALA A 372 15.82 35.95 12.17
C ALA A 372 16.93 35.27 13.00
N ALA A 373 17.54 34.17 12.52
CA ALA A 373 18.71 33.56 13.15
C ALA A 373 19.98 34.43 13.04
N ILE A 374 20.14 35.16 11.93
CA ILE A 374 21.31 36.04 11.69
C ILE A 374 21.21 37.31 12.55
N LEU A 375 19.98 37.75 12.91
CA LEU A 375 19.78 38.81 13.91
C LEU A 375 20.37 38.45 15.28
N GLN A 376 20.53 37.16 15.60
CA GLN A 376 21.15 36.74 16.86
C GLN A 376 22.68 36.86 16.82
N SER A 377 23.34 36.41 15.75
CA SER A 377 24.80 36.55 15.62
C SER A 377 25.26 37.99 15.41
N ALA A 378 24.42 38.84 14.80
CA ALA A 378 24.70 40.26 14.57
C ALA A 378 24.54 41.13 15.84
N LEU A 379 23.60 40.80 16.74
CA LEU A 379 23.30 41.65 17.92
C LEU A 379 23.94 41.18 19.23
N VAL A 380 24.44 39.94 19.30
CA VAL A 380 25.17 39.43 20.50
C VAL A 380 26.62 39.93 20.54
N ASN A 381 27.16 40.43 19.43
CA ASN A 381 28.54 40.93 19.34
C ASN A 381 28.59 42.47 19.51
N SER A 382 28.69 42.89 20.77
CA SER A 382 28.98 44.24 21.28
C SER A 382 27.82 45.25 21.39
N ASP A 383 27.66 45.80 22.60
CA ASP A 383 26.79 46.94 22.89
C ASP A 383 27.14 48.20 22.08
N LYS A 384 28.39 48.30 21.59
CA LYS A 384 28.85 49.40 20.73
C LYS A 384 28.16 49.39 19.36
N GLU A 385 28.05 48.23 18.70
CA GLU A 385 27.38 48.15 17.40
C GLU A 385 25.87 48.39 17.53
N PHE A 386 25.23 47.87 18.58
CA PHE A 386 23.81 48.14 18.82
C PHE A 386 23.54 49.62 19.12
N SER A 387 24.40 50.27 19.92
CA SER A 387 24.30 51.72 20.21
C SER A 387 24.43 52.60 18.95
N LEU A 388 25.28 52.21 17.99
CA LEU A 388 25.45 52.91 16.72
C LEU A 388 24.33 52.63 15.70
N THR A 389 23.79 51.42 15.68
CA THR A 389 22.75 51.01 14.72
C THR A 389 21.33 51.38 15.16
N ARG A 390 21.07 51.45 16.48
CA ARG A 390 19.76 51.77 17.06
C ARG A 390 19.14 53.06 16.49
N PRO A 391 19.82 54.23 16.45
CA PRO A 391 19.19 55.46 15.96
C PRO A 391 18.78 55.37 14.48
N LEU A 392 19.56 54.65 13.67
CA LEU A 392 19.26 54.41 12.25
C LEU A 392 18.05 53.47 12.08
N LEU A 393 17.94 52.44 12.93
CA LEU A 393 16.78 51.55 12.96
C LEU A 393 15.52 52.27 13.46
N GLU A 394 15.62 53.13 14.48
CA GLU A 394 14.51 53.96 14.99
C GLU A 394 14.06 54.99 13.94
N GLN A 395 14.98 55.64 13.24
CA GLN A 395 14.67 56.51 12.09
C GLN A 395 13.95 55.71 11.00
N HIS A 396 14.51 54.58 10.58
CA HIS A 396 13.93 53.79 9.49
C HIS A 396 12.55 53.22 9.86
N LEU A 397 12.32 52.86 11.13
CA LEU A 397 10.99 52.49 11.65
C LEU A 397 9.98 53.65 11.52
N SER A 398 10.39 54.89 11.75
CA SER A 398 9.53 56.08 11.60
C SER A 398 9.17 56.40 10.13
N GLU A 399 10.02 55.98 9.19
CA GLU A 399 9.81 56.14 7.74
C GLU A 399 8.91 55.04 7.15
N MET A 400 8.79 53.89 7.81
CA MET A 400 7.98 52.75 7.37
C MET A 400 6.46 52.98 7.53
N LYS A 401 5.79 53.28 6.43
CA LYS A 401 4.34 53.50 6.37
C LYS A 401 3.50 52.22 6.32
N GLU A 402 4.07 51.10 5.88
CA GLU A 402 3.36 49.83 5.70
C GLU A 402 3.78 48.80 6.75
N ASN A 403 2.81 48.05 7.27
CA ASN A 403 3.06 46.91 8.15
C ASN A 403 3.45 45.70 7.31
N GLY A 404 4.72 45.29 7.39
CA GLY A 404 5.25 44.15 6.62
C GLY A 404 6.50 43.51 7.26
N PRO A 405 7.11 42.51 6.58
CA PRO A 405 8.22 41.74 7.15
C PRO A 405 9.44 42.60 7.54
N ALA A 406 9.76 43.64 6.77
CA ALA A 406 10.85 44.57 7.11
C ALA A 406 10.60 45.30 8.45
N LYS A 407 9.39 45.84 8.66
CA LYS A 407 9.00 46.47 9.92
C LYS A 407 9.06 45.50 11.09
N THR A 408 8.65 44.25 10.88
CA THR A 408 8.72 43.18 11.89
C THR A 408 10.17 42.90 12.31
N ARG A 409 11.12 42.83 11.34
CA ARG A 409 12.56 42.65 11.63
C ARG A 409 13.15 43.82 12.43
N VAL A 410 12.80 45.06 12.06
CA VAL A 410 13.25 46.27 12.77
C VAL A 410 12.70 46.33 14.19
N LEU A 411 11.41 46.06 14.40
CA LEU A 411 10.79 45.99 15.73
C LEU A 411 11.43 44.90 16.61
N LEU A 412 11.73 43.72 16.06
CA LEU A 412 12.43 42.65 16.78
C LEU A 412 13.87 43.05 17.18
N ALA A 413 14.58 43.78 16.32
CA ALA A 413 15.93 44.27 16.62
C ALA A 413 15.92 45.35 17.70
N LEU A 414 14.91 46.24 17.70
CA LEU A 414 14.76 47.31 18.68
C LEU A 414 14.10 46.88 20.00
N LEU A 415 13.54 45.66 20.07
CA LEU A 415 12.82 45.14 21.24
C LEU A 415 13.61 45.23 22.58
N PRO A 416 14.93 44.96 22.65
CA PRO A 416 15.70 45.14 23.89
C PRO A 416 15.83 46.61 24.32
N ALA A 417 15.79 47.53 23.36
CA ALA A 417 15.93 48.97 23.55
C ALA A 417 14.61 49.66 23.92
N ASN A 418 13.47 49.09 23.53
CA ASN A 418 12.14 49.55 23.92
C ASN A 418 11.14 48.37 23.99
N PRO A 419 10.81 47.90 25.22
CA PRO A 419 9.83 46.83 25.44
C PRO A 419 8.42 47.10 24.91
N SER A 420 8.01 48.35 24.66
CA SER A 420 6.64 48.64 24.19
C SER A 420 6.37 48.06 22.80
N TYR A 421 7.41 47.84 21.99
CA TYR A 421 7.32 47.19 20.68
C TYR A 421 6.87 45.71 20.77
N ALA A 422 6.91 45.08 21.95
CA ALA A 422 6.35 43.74 22.16
C ALA A 422 4.86 43.66 21.80
N LEU A 423 4.11 44.75 22.05
CA LEU A 423 2.67 44.86 21.75
C LEU A 423 2.42 44.93 20.24
N GLU A 424 3.22 45.72 19.52
CA GLU A 424 3.13 45.85 18.05
C GLU A 424 3.49 44.56 17.31
N LEU A 425 4.27 43.67 17.95
CA LEU A 425 4.69 42.39 17.38
C LEU A 425 3.66 41.26 17.56
N VAL A 426 2.57 41.46 18.32
CA VAL A 426 1.54 40.41 18.54
C VAL A 426 0.87 39.98 17.24
N ASP A 427 0.35 40.92 16.46
CA ASP A 427 -0.36 40.59 15.21
C ASP A 427 0.59 40.08 14.10
N PRO A 428 1.80 40.64 13.90
CA PRO A 428 2.84 40.02 13.07
C PRO A 428 3.19 38.59 13.49
N MET A 429 3.30 38.30 14.80
CA MET A 429 3.52 36.93 15.30
C MET A 429 2.36 35.99 14.90
N LEU A 430 1.10 36.41 15.10
CA LEU A 430 -0.06 35.59 14.79
C LEU A 430 -0.34 35.43 13.27
N ALA A 431 0.25 36.28 12.43
CA ALA A 431 0.21 36.17 10.98
C ALA A 431 1.40 35.37 10.37
N ALA A 432 2.50 35.20 11.11
CA ALA A 432 3.72 34.57 10.61
C ALA A 432 3.55 33.08 10.21
N ASN A 433 4.36 32.58 9.27
CA ASN A 433 4.46 31.13 9.06
C ASN A 433 5.03 30.43 10.32
N PRO A 434 4.88 29.10 10.50
CA PRO A 434 5.30 28.41 11.72
C PRO A 434 6.80 28.56 12.07
N GLN A 435 7.67 28.69 11.06
CA GLN A 435 9.12 28.86 11.23
C GLN A 435 9.46 30.25 11.80
N ASP A 436 8.92 31.31 11.21
CA ASP A 436 9.08 32.68 11.71
C ASP A 436 8.37 32.86 13.07
N PHE A 437 7.18 32.26 13.24
CA PHE A 437 6.44 32.27 14.49
C PHE A 437 7.27 31.71 15.66
N LEU A 438 7.97 30.59 15.47
CA LEU A 438 8.85 30.01 16.49
C LEU A 438 9.87 31.03 17.01
N VAL A 439 10.54 31.75 16.11
CA VAL A 439 11.59 32.71 16.48
C VAL A 439 10.99 33.96 17.14
N ILE A 440 9.88 34.49 16.62
CA ILE A 440 9.18 35.63 17.20
C ILE A 440 8.67 35.29 18.61
N ARG A 441 8.01 34.14 18.77
CA ARG A 441 7.52 33.61 20.06
C ARG A 441 8.65 33.51 21.09
N GLN A 442 9.82 33.01 20.68
CA GLN A 442 11.00 32.89 21.55
C GLN A 442 11.56 34.26 21.96
N ARG A 443 11.61 35.23 21.04
CA ARG A 443 12.08 36.60 21.33
C ARG A 443 11.12 37.40 22.20
N LEU A 444 9.81 37.17 22.09
CA LEU A 444 8.79 37.81 22.93
C LEU A 444 8.64 37.19 24.33
N ALA A 445 9.26 36.03 24.59
CA ALA A 445 9.14 35.31 25.87
C ALA A 445 9.51 36.13 27.13
N PRO A 446 10.54 37.01 27.15
CA PRO A 446 10.83 37.86 28.31
C PRO A 446 9.75 38.90 28.64
N TYR A 447 8.78 39.10 27.74
CA TYR A 447 7.69 40.08 27.85
C TYR A 447 6.32 39.40 28.02
N SER A 448 6.28 38.09 28.26
CA SER A 448 5.05 37.29 28.28
C SER A 448 3.96 37.84 29.21
N ASP A 449 4.34 38.40 30.36
CA ASP A 449 3.41 38.86 31.40
C ASP A 449 2.43 39.92 30.89
N ILE A 450 2.88 40.81 30.00
CA ILE A 450 2.03 41.84 29.38
C ILE A 450 1.30 41.32 28.13
N LEU A 451 1.78 40.24 27.50
CA LEU A 451 1.21 39.69 26.27
C LEU A 451 0.13 38.63 26.52
N ILE A 452 0.25 37.83 27.59
CA ILE A 452 -0.70 36.76 27.94
C ILE A 452 -2.15 37.30 28.05
N PRO A 453 -2.45 38.40 28.78
CA PRO A 453 -3.82 38.92 28.87
C PRO A 453 -4.41 39.29 27.50
N ILE A 454 -3.59 39.82 26.60
CA ILE A 454 -3.98 40.24 25.24
C ILE A 454 -4.25 39.01 24.37
N LEU A 455 -3.42 37.97 24.46
CA LEU A 455 -3.66 36.70 23.76
C LEU A 455 -4.91 35.99 24.26
N VAL A 456 -5.17 36.00 25.57
CA VAL A 456 -6.41 35.47 26.17
C VAL A 456 -7.63 36.23 25.62
N GLN A 457 -7.59 37.57 25.61
CA GLN A 457 -8.68 38.40 25.08
C GLN A 457 -8.91 38.13 23.58
N LYS A 458 -7.84 38.15 22.76
CA LYS A 458 -7.93 37.81 21.33
C LYS A 458 -8.50 36.40 21.12
N SER A 459 -8.08 35.41 21.91
CA SER A 459 -8.62 34.04 21.85
C SER A 459 -10.13 33.98 22.12
N THR A 460 -10.67 34.79 23.02
CA THR A 460 -12.12 34.81 23.29
C THR A 460 -12.95 35.53 22.22
N LEU A 461 -12.30 36.34 21.36
CA LEU A 461 -12.94 37.11 20.30
C LEU A 461 -12.78 36.49 18.91
N LEU A 462 -11.89 35.50 18.75
CA LEU A 462 -11.66 34.82 17.47
C LEU A 462 -12.86 33.90 17.10
N PRO A 463 -13.34 33.93 15.84
CA PRO A 463 -14.27 32.93 15.35
C PRO A 463 -13.70 31.52 15.44
N ASP A 464 -14.53 30.55 15.77
CA ASP A 464 -14.14 29.13 15.92
C ASP A 464 -13.45 28.55 14.67
N ALA A 465 -13.75 29.13 13.49
CA ALA A 465 -13.22 28.80 12.18
C ALA A 465 -11.79 29.29 11.90
N ASP A 466 -11.26 30.27 12.65
CA ASP A 466 -9.87 30.70 12.49
C ASP A 466 -8.92 29.70 13.18
N ASN A 467 -8.62 28.63 12.46
CA ASN A 467 -7.75 27.57 12.97
C ASN A 467 -6.29 28.04 13.13
N ALA A 468 -5.80 28.90 12.23
CA ALA A 468 -4.38 29.24 12.18
C ALA A 468 -3.98 30.24 13.29
N MET A 469 -4.76 31.31 13.53
CA MET A 469 -4.47 32.22 14.65
C MET A 469 -4.73 31.53 15.99
N SER A 470 -5.82 30.76 16.11
CA SER A 470 -6.13 29.97 17.32
C SER A 470 -4.98 29.02 17.69
N LEU A 471 -4.40 28.34 16.71
CA LEU A 471 -3.27 27.42 16.92
C LEU A 471 -1.98 28.17 17.31
N ARG A 472 -1.69 29.34 16.72
CA ARG A 472 -0.54 30.16 17.14
C ARG A 472 -0.71 30.77 18.54
N ILE A 473 -1.92 31.19 18.92
CA ILE A 473 -2.19 31.61 20.31
C ILE A 473 -1.93 30.46 21.28
N ALA A 474 -2.47 29.27 21.01
CA ALA A 474 -2.20 28.09 21.82
C ALA A 474 -0.69 27.78 21.86
N GLY A 475 0.02 27.90 20.74
CA GLY A 475 1.47 27.69 20.65
C GLY A 475 2.30 28.72 21.44
N ALA A 476 1.86 29.98 21.52
CA ALA A 476 2.49 31.00 22.36
C ALA A 476 2.26 30.70 23.85
N LEU A 477 1.00 30.49 24.24
CA LEU A 477 0.61 30.18 25.61
C LEU A 477 1.22 28.86 26.11
N ALA A 478 1.37 27.84 25.25
CA ALA A 478 2.05 26.59 25.58
C ALA A 478 3.48 26.78 26.11
N MET A 479 4.20 27.79 25.61
CA MET A 479 5.57 28.08 26.04
C MET A 479 5.61 29.07 27.21
N TRP A 480 4.73 30.07 27.22
CA TRP A 480 4.76 31.15 28.22
C TRP A 480 3.98 30.84 29.51
N SER A 481 2.89 30.05 29.42
CA SER A 481 2.01 29.72 30.55
C SER A 481 1.28 28.39 30.31
N PRO A 482 2.00 27.24 30.35
CA PRO A 482 1.43 25.92 30.02
C PRO A 482 0.32 25.45 30.98
N SER A 483 0.21 26.04 32.17
CA SER A 483 -0.81 25.74 33.19
C SER A 483 -2.04 26.64 33.13
N LEU A 484 -2.18 27.47 32.08
CA LEU A 484 -3.28 28.42 31.94
C LEU A 484 -4.60 27.67 31.62
N PRO A 485 -5.71 27.84 32.38
CA PRO A 485 -6.97 27.10 32.17
C PRO A 485 -7.65 27.30 30.81
N LEU A 486 -7.21 28.30 30.02
CA LEU A 486 -7.62 28.46 28.63
C LEU A 486 -7.08 27.32 27.75
N LEU A 487 -5.84 26.87 27.98
CA LEU A 487 -5.24 25.76 27.23
C LEU A 487 -6.06 24.48 27.42
N ASP A 488 -6.46 24.14 28.65
CA ASP A 488 -7.30 22.96 28.93
C ASP A 488 -8.58 22.92 28.09
N LYS A 489 -9.23 24.08 27.88
CA LYS A 489 -10.41 24.21 27.00
C LYS A 489 -10.07 24.03 25.53
N MET A 490 -8.88 24.47 25.10
CA MET A 490 -8.40 24.33 23.73
C MET A 490 -7.90 22.91 23.40
N MET A 491 -7.37 22.18 24.39
CA MET A 491 -6.74 20.85 24.23
C MET A 491 -7.58 19.86 23.42
N PHE A 492 -8.90 19.80 23.67
CA PHE A 492 -9.80 18.88 22.96
C PHE A 492 -9.86 19.14 21.44
N LYS A 493 -9.87 20.41 21.01
CA LYS A 493 -9.82 20.80 19.60
C LYS A 493 -8.39 20.88 19.05
N LEU A 494 -7.36 20.90 19.90
CA LEU A 494 -5.99 21.20 19.50
C LEU A 494 -5.43 20.15 18.55
N VAL A 495 -5.67 18.86 18.82
CA VAL A 495 -5.25 17.77 17.92
C VAL A 495 -5.89 17.93 16.54
N GLU A 496 -7.20 18.19 16.46
CA GLU A 496 -7.89 18.38 15.18
C GLU A 496 -7.42 19.63 14.41
N LYS A 497 -7.14 20.74 15.12
CA LYS A 497 -6.54 21.95 14.52
C LYS A 497 -5.08 21.73 14.08
N LEU A 498 -4.33 20.85 14.74
CA LEU A 498 -2.92 20.57 14.44
C LEU A 498 -2.74 19.66 13.22
N VAL A 499 -3.56 18.61 13.09
CA VAL A 499 -3.51 17.63 11.96
C VAL A 499 -4.16 18.14 10.67
N THR A 500 -4.66 19.38 10.69
CA THR A 500 -5.21 20.12 9.53
C THR A 500 -4.27 21.22 9.04
N GLN A 501 -3.04 21.30 9.57
CA GLN A 501 -1.99 22.20 9.08
C GLN A 501 -1.16 21.56 7.95
N ASP A 502 -0.42 22.40 7.21
CA ASP A 502 0.45 21.94 6.13
C ASP A 502 1.60 21.06 6.64
N LEU A 503 1.74 19.86 6.03
CA LEU A 503 2.78 18.87 6.34
C LEU A 503 4.22 19.40 6.25
N ILE A 504 4.45 20.46 5.46
CA ILE A 504 5.78 21.09 5.32
C ILE A 504 6.31 21.67 6.64
N TYR A 505 5.41 22.02 7.58
CA TYR A 505 5.75 22.61 8.87
C TYR A 505 5.63 21.63 10.05
N LEU A 506 5.67 20.31 9.78
CA LEU A 506 5.46 19.29 10.81
C LEU A 506 6.47 19.38 11.95
N GLN A 507 7.74 19.67 11.65
CA GLN A 507 8.80 19.81 12.66
C GLN A 507 8.59 21.05 13.52
N GLU A 508 8.26 22.18 12.90
CA GLU A 508 7.94 23.43 13.57
C GLU A 508 6.74 23.26 14.49
N TRP A 509 5.66 22.64 14.00
CA TRP A 509 4.47 22.37 14.79
C TRP A 509 4.72 21.41 15.96
N ALA A 510 5.56 20.38 15.78
CA ALA A 510 6.00 19.53 16.87
C ALA A 510 6.77 20.33 17.93
N GLU A 511 7.73 21.19 17.54
CA GLU A 511 8.51 22.01 18.48
C GLU A 511 7.68 23.12 19.16
N ILE A 512 6.68 23.69 18.45
CA ILE A 512 5.74 24.67 19.01
C ILE A 512 5.01 24.07 20.22
N PHE A 513 4.46 22.85 20.08
CA PHE A 513 3.62 22.23 21.10
C PHE A 513 4.34 21.26 22.05
N LYS A 514 5.66 21.08 21.88
CA LYS A 514 6.53 20.28 22.73
C LYS A 514 6.40 20.54 24.24
N PRO A 515 6.17 21.78 24.75
CA PRO A 515 5.87 21.99 26.17
C PRO A 515 4.64 21.22 26.69
N LEU A 516 3.66 20.95 25.82
CA LEU A 516 2.42 20.23 26.13
C LEU A 516 2.47 18.73 25.73
N GLN A 517 3.64 18.21 25.33
CA GLN A 517 3.78 16.87 24.76
C GLN A 517 3.13 15.75 25.62
N LYS A 518 3.26 15.83 26.95
CA LYS A 518 2.68 14.84 27.88
C LYS A 518 1.14 14.80 27.85
N LEU A 519 0.50 15.92 27.56
CA LEU A 519 -0.96 16.04 27.45
C LEU A 519 -1.44 15.66 26.03
N LEU A 520 -0.68 16.04 25.01
CA LEU A 520 -1.06 15.83 23.60
C LEU A 520 -0.83 14.39 23.12
N ILE A 521 0.20 13.70 23.60
CA ILE A 521 0.62 12.40 23.04
C ILE A 521 -0.50 11.36 23.03
N HIS A 522 -1.36 11.31 24.06
CA HIS A 522 -2.49 10.39 24.10
C HIS A 522 -3.59 10.75 23.10
N GLY A 523 -3.89 12.03 22.91
CA GLY A 523 -4.86 12.51 21.92
C GLY A 523 -4.37 12.28 20.48
N LEU A 524 -3.09 12.57 20.21
CA LEU A 524 -2.44 12.33 18.92
C LEU A 524 -2.44 10.84 18.56
N VAL A 525 -2.07 9.98 19.50
CA VAL A 525 -2.13 8.52 19.31
C VAL A 525 -3.56 8.07 19.04
N SER A 526 -4.53 8.48 19.85
CA SER A 526 -5.94 8.07 19.67
C SER A 526 -6.49 8.53 18.32
N PHE A 527 -6.16 9.75 17.88
CA PHE A 527 -6.54 10.26 16.57
C PHE A 527 -5.87 9.48 15.43
N GLY A 528 -4.58 9.13 15.58
CA GLY A 528 -3.82 8.36 14.60
C GLY A 528 -4.30 6.92 14.40
N GLN A 529 -5.08 6.37 15.34
CA GLN A 529 -5.70 5.03 15.26
C GLN A 529 -7.17 5.07 14.80
N ASP A 530 -7.85 6.22 14.83
CA ASP A 530 -9.26 6.34 14.50
C ASP A 530 -9.50 6.19 12.99
N SER A 531 -9.91 5.01 12.55
CA SER A 531 -10.14 4.69 11.14
C SER A 531 -11.23 5.52 10.44
N SER A 532 -12.02 6.30 11.19
CA SER A 532 -12.93 7.30 10.61
C SER A 532 -12.21 8.56 10.09
N LYS A 533 -10.95 8.78 10.48
CA LYS A 533 -10.11 9.91 10.07
C LYS A 533 -9.26 9.54 8.83
N SER A 534 -9.02 10.53 7.97
CA SER A 534 -8.23 10.38 6.73
C SER A 534 -6.83 9.78 7.00
N SER A 535 -6.31 9.01 6.04
CA SER A 535 -4.95 8.45 6.13
C SER A 535 -3.89 9.53 6.34
N SER A 536 -4.08 10.66 5.67
CA SER A 536 -3.17 11.81 5.71
C SER A 536 -3.13 12.47 7.10
N SER A 537 -4.28 12.76 7.71
CA SER A 537 -4.31 13.34 9.08
C SER A 537 -3.93 12.32 10.17
N ARG A 538 -4.22 11.02 9.98
CA ARG A 538 -3.70 9.96 10.86
C ARG A 538 -2.17 9.85 10.81
N GLY A 539 -1.59 9.94 9.61
CA GLY A 539 -0.15 9.99 9.40
C GLY A 539 0.49 11.17 10.11
N TYR A 540 -0.09 12.37 9.97
CA TYR A 540 0.32 13.59 10.67
C TYR A 540 0.31 13.41 12.19
N ALA A 541 -0.78 12.88 12.75
CA ALA A 541 -0.92 12.66 14.19
C ALA A 541 0.12 11.67 14.74
N ASN A 542 0.31 10.54 14.06
CA ASN A 542 1.29 9.52 14.44
C ASN A 542 2.74 10.02 14.33
N ALA A 543 3.05 10.89 13.36
CA ALA A 543 4.37 11.49 13.21
C ALA A 543 4.70 12.44 14.38
N ILE A 544 3.80 13.34 14.78
CA ILE A 544 4.02 14.19 15.96
C ILE A 544 4.02 13.36 17.25
N ALA A 545 3.17 12.33 17.37
CA ALA A 545 3.23 11.40 18.50
C ALA A 545 4.60 10.72 18.61
N LEU A 546 5.24 10.36 17.48
CA LEU A 546 6.58 9.78 17.43
C LEU A 546 7.69 10.79 17.81
N GLU A 547 7.48 12.09 17.59
CA GLU A 547 8.38 13.13 18.12
C GLU A 547 8.24 13.31 19.64
N TYR A 548 7.03 13.11 20.20
CA TYR A 548 6.79 13.23 21.64
C TYR A 548 7.06 11.96 22.45
N ALA A 549 7.29 10.82 21.79
CA ALA A 549 7.44 9.52 22.43
C ALA A 549 8.86 9.19 22.92
N THR A 550 9.77 10.18 23.00
CA THR A 550 11.23 9.99 23.25
C THR A 550 11.60 9.22 24.52
N ASP A 551 10.68 9.10 25.49
CA ASP A 551 10.87 8.40 26.76
C ASP A 551 9.64 7.56 27.17
N ASN A 552 8.80 7.17 26.20
CA ASN A 552 7.53 6.48 26.48
C ASN A 552 7.44 5.14 25.73
N GLU A 553 7.85 4.06 26.40
CA GLU A 553 7.89 2.72 25.82
C GLU A 553 6.51 2.21 25.37
N ARG A 554 5.44 2.59 26.09
CA ARG A 554 4.06 2.21 25.75
C ARG A 554 3.59 2.89 24.46
N VAL A 555 3.92 4.16 24.25
CA VAL A 555 3.55 4.87 23.03
C VAL A 555 4.41 4.43 21.85
N LEU A 556 5.73 4.32 22.03
CA LEU A 556 6.62 3.82 20.97
C LEU A 556 6.22 2.43 20.49
N PHE A 557 5.97 1.49 21.42
CA PHE A 557 5.52 0.15 21.05
C PHE A 557 4.15 0.15 20.37
N HIS A 558 3.22 1.00 20.80
CA HIS A 558 1.91 1.08 20.17
C HIS A 558 1.97 1.69 18.75
N LEU A 559 2.77 2.74 18.54
CA LEU A 559 3.05 3.29 17.21
C LEU A 559 3.74 2.24 16.33
N PHE A 560 4.66 1.45 16.89
CA PHE A 560 5.35 0.35 16.20
C PHE A 560 4.39 -0.76 15.74
N VAL A 561 3.48 -1.23 16.61
CA VAL A 561 2.46 -2.24 16.26
C VAL A 561 1.52 -1.75 15.15
N SER A 562 1.25 -0.45 15.09
CA SER A 562 0.36 0.16 14.10
C SER A 562 1.10 0.70 12.86
N ALA A 563 2.42 0.51 12.77
CA ALA A 563 3.23 1.03 11.68
C ALA A 563 3.17 0.12 10.44
N ASP A 564 3.24 0.74 9.27
CA ASP A 564 3.64 0.01 8.08
C ASP A 564 5.12 -0.39 8.14
N LYS A 565 5.47 -1.38 7.31
CA LYS A 565 6.80 -1.98 7.20
C LYS A 565 7.92 -0.94 7.00
N SER A 566 7.64 0.15 6.28
CA SER A 566 8.64 1.19 5.99
C SER A 566 8.94 2.05 7.23
N LYS A 567 7.92 2.36 8.05
CA LYS A 567 8.04 3.19 9.25
C LYS A 567 8.55 2.43 10.47
N ALA A 568 8.37 1.11 10.51
CA ALA A 568 8.85 0.27 11.61
C ALA A 568 10.35 0.48 11.92
N LYS A 569 11.19 0.61 10.89
CA LYS A 569 12.64 0.87 11.03
C LYS A 569 12.95 2.27 11.60
N THR A 570 12.19 3.29 11.24
CA THR A 570 12.31 4.65 11.81
C THR A 570 11.90 4.67 13.28
N ILE A 571 10.86 3.92 13.65
CA ILE A 571 10.42 3.81 15.05
C ILE A 571 11.46 3.02 15.86
N LEU A 572 12.02 1.94 15.29
CA LEU A 572 13.10 1.17 15.91
C LEU A 572 14.31 2.06 16.27
N GLN A 573 14.70 2.99 15.39
CA GLN A 573 15.78 3.96 15.69
C GLN A 573 15.51 4.82 16.93
N LYS A 574 14.24 5.14 17.24
CA LYS A 574 13.85 5.83 18.49
C LYS A 574 13.72 4.89 19.69
N ILE A 575 13.51 3.59 19.47
CA ILE A 575 13.40 2.58 20.52
C ILE A 575 14.78 2.10 21.00
N VAL A 576 15.78 1.98 20.11
CA VAL A 576 17.12 1.49 20.44
C VAL A 576 17.77 2.22 21.64
N PRO A 577 17.72 3.57 21.76
CA PRO A 577 18.22 4.29 22.94
C PRO A 577 17.50 3.96 24.26
N LEU A 578 16.31 3.35 24.20
CA LEU A 578 15.50 2.97 25.35
C LEU A 578 15.49 1.46 25.63
N LYS A 579 16.43 0.68 25.04
CA LYS A 579 16.54 -0.79 25.16
C LYS A 579 16.30 -1.31 26.58
N ASP A 580 16.88 -0.67 27.60
CA ASP A 580 16.77 -1.10 29.01
C ASP A 580 15.37 -0.90 29.61
N LYS A 581 14.64 0.16 29.21
CA LYS A 581 13.24 0.39 29.63
C LYS A 581 12.26 -0.47 28.81
N MET A 582 12.52 -0.59 27.51
CA MET A 582 11.67 -1.30 26.56
C MET A 582 11.69 -2.81 26.82
N THR A 583 12.85 -3.41 27.07
CA THR A 583 12.99 -4.88 27.19
C THR A 583 12.08 -5.47 28.29
N PRO A 584 12.02 -4.96 29.54
CA PRO A 584 11.05 -5.41 30.54
C PRO A 584 9.59 -5.15 30.17
N TYR A 585 9.30 -4.11 29.39
CA TYR A 585 7.94 -3.81 28.91
C TYR A 585 7.48 -4.85 27.88
N LEU A 586 8.32 -5.19 26.89
CA LEU A 586 8.02 -6.21 25.89
C LEU A 586 7.81 -7.58 26.51
N LYS A 587 8.62 -7.96 27.52
CA LYS A 587 8.42 -9.19 28.30
C LYS A 587 7.03 -9.23 28.96
N ARG A 588 6.56 -8.12 29.54
CA ARG A 588 5.19 -8.02 30.10
C ARG A 588 4.10 -8.12 29.02
N VAL A 589 4.27 -7.47 27.87
CA VAL A 589 3.32 -7.58 26.74
C VAL A 589 3.21 -9.02 26.27
N ARG A 590 4.34 -9.71 26.12
CA ARG A 590 4.39 -11.08 25.61
C ARG A 590 3.81 -12.11 26.58
N ALA A 591 3.99 -11.88 27.89
CA ALA A 591 3.41 -12.69 28.96
C ALA A 591 1.92 -12.36 29.25
N ALA A 592 1.35 -11.33 28.63
CA ALA A 592 -0.04 -10.95 28.86
C ALA A 592 -1.01 -11.99 28.31
N VAL A 593 -1.92 -12.46 29.17
CA VAL A 593 -3.09 -13.24 28.78
C VAL A 593 -4.28 -12.29 28.67
N VAL A 594 -4.86 -12.21 27.49
CA VAL A 594 -6.08 -11.41 27.23
C VAL A 594 -7.27 -12.36 27.15
N PRO A 595 -8.02 -12.56 28.24
CA PRO A 595 -9.26 -13.33 28.19
C PRO A 595 -10.33 -12.52 27.45
N SER A 596 -10.56 -12.84 26.18
CA SER A 596 -11.64 -12.26 25.39
C SER A 596 -12.39 -13.31 24.58
N ASN A 597 -13.71 -13.14 24.54
CA ASN A 597 -14.61 -13.91 23.68
C ASN A 597 -14.72 -13.29 22.27
N ASN A 598 -14.13 -12.12 22.03
CA ASN A 598 -14.12 -11.45 20.74
C ASN A 598 -12.93 -11.94 19.89
N PRO A 599 -13.15 -12.57 18.71
CA PRO A 599 -12.08 -13.04 17.83
C PRO A 599 -11.05 -11.96 17.50
N GLN A 600 -11.49 -10.74 17.22
CA GLN A 600 -10.60 -9.65 16.83
C GLN A 600 -9.68 -9.21 17.97
N GLU A 601 -10.13 -9.31 19.22
CA GLU A 601 -9.28 -9.00 20.39
C GLU A 601 -8.25 -10.10 20.64
N ARG A 602 -8.60 -11.37 20.42
CA ARG A 602 -7.64 -12.49 20.46
C ARG A 602 -6.55 -12.30 19.40
N LEU A 603 -6.94 -12.05 18.15
CA LEU A 603 -6.03 -11.75 17.04
C LEU A 603 -5.13 -10.54 17.33
N ASN A 604 -5.71 -9.43 17.81
CA ASN A 604 -4.94 -8.23 18.19
C ASN A 604 -3.96 -8.47 19.34
N SER A 605 -4.27 -9.41 20.25
CA SER A 605 -3.36 -9.85 21.32
C SER A 605 -2.16 -10.63 20.74
N GLU A 606 -2.39 -11.60 19.87
CA GLU A 606 -1.29 -12.36 19.25
C GLU A 606 -0.41 -11.51 18.33
N ILE A 607 -1.00 -10.61 17.53
CA ILE A 607 -0.22 -9.64 16.74
C ILE A 607 0.70 -8.81 17.65
N ARG A 608 0.22 -8.35 18.81
CA ARG A 608 1.06 -7.64 19.79
C ARG A 608 2.17 -8.50 20.38
N LYS A 609 1.92 -9.78 20.68
CA LYS A 609 2.96 -10.70 21.17
C LYS A 609 4.03 -10.97 20.12
N GLY A 610 3.65 -11.20 18.87
CA GLY A 610 4.57 -11.33 17.74
C GLY A 610 5.41 -10.08 17.55
N MET A 611 4.78 -8.89 17.44
CA MET A 611 5.51 -7.61 17.33
C MET A 611 6.47 -7.37 18.50
N ALA A 612 6.07 -7.70 19.73
CA ALA A 612 6.94 -7.57 20.90
C ALA A 612 8.17 -8.49 20.82
N ALA A 613 7.99 -9.74 20.37
CA ALA A 613 9.09 -10.68 20.19
C ALA A 613 10.04 -10.28 19.06
N SER A 614 9.51 -9.84 17.91
CA SER A 614 10.32 -9.30 16.79
C SER A 614 11.18 -8.12 17.24
N LEU A 615 10.59 -7.20 18.03
CA LEU A 615 11.29 -6.06 18.57
C LEU A 615 12.33 -6.45 19.64
N GLN A 616 12.08 -7.46 20.47
CA GLN A 616 13.09 -8.01 21.39
C GLN A 616 14.29 -8.56 20.62
N LEU A 617 14.07 -9.32 19.54
CA LEU A 617 15.16 -9.83 18.70
C LEU A 617 15.95 -8.71 18.01
N ALA A 618 15.27 -7.66 17.55
CA ALA A 618 15.91 -6.46 16.99
C ALA A 618 16.69 -5.64 18.02
N LEU A 619 16.32 -5.74 19.30
CA LEU A 619 17.05 -5.20 20.45
C LEU A 619 18.07 -6.19 21.03
N GLU A 620 18.34 -7.32 20.37
CA GLU A 620 19.29 -8.36 20.81
C GLU A 620 18.93 -9.02 22.15
N ASP A 621 17.66 -9.03 22.56
CA ASP A 621 17.17 -9.78 23.71
C ASP A 621 16.80 -11.22 23.28
N PRO A 622 17.61 -12.24 23.64
CA PRO A 622 17.40 -13.62 23.18
C PRO A 622 16.13 -14.27 23.74
N GLU A 623 15.51 -13.68 24.78
CA GLU A 623 14.19 -14.14 25.22
C GLU A 623 13.13 -14.00 24.12
N GLY A 624 13.32 -13.13 23.11
CA GLY A 624 12.48 -13.04 21.91
C GLY A 624 12.22 -14.40 21.24
N PHE A 625 13.22 -15.30 21.24
CA PHE A 625 13.11 -16.60 20.58
C PHE A 625 12.10 -17.56 21.19
N SER A 626 11.65 -17.35 22.44
CA SER A 626 10.68 -18.27 23.06
C SER A 626 9.31 -18.26 22.37
N ILE A 627 9.03 -17.25 21.53
CA ILE A 627 7.79 -17.14 20.74
C ILE A 627 7.66 -18.23 19.65
N PHE A 628 8.78 -18.86 19.26
CA PHE A 628 8.81 -19.94 18.26
C PHE A 628 8.46 -21.31 18.84
N THR A 629 8.23 -21.42 20.15
CA THR A 629 7.76 -22.67 20.76
C THR A 629 6.35 -23.01 20.28
N ASN A 630 6.08 -24.30 20.05
CA ASN A 630 4.82 -24.74 19.42
C ASN A 630 3.58 -24.31 20.22
N THR A 631 2.76 -23.45 19.62
CA THR A 631 1.48 -22.95 20.13
C THR A 631 0.31 -23.44 19.29
N VAL A 632 -0.90 -23.47 19.89
CA VAL A 632 -2.16 -23.83 19.20
C VAL A 632 -2.60 -22.76 18.19
N ASP A 633 -2.09 -21.53 18.37
CA ASP A 633 -2.24 -20.39 17.49
C ASP A 633 -0.85 -19.98 16.98
N ALA A 634 -0.64 -20.04 15.66
CA ALA A 634 0.64 -19.74 15.03
C ALA A 634 0.84 -18.24 14.68
N THR A 635 -0.16 -17.38 14.91
CA THR A 635 -0.14 -15.95 14.52
C THR A 635 1.10 -15.24 15.04
N SER A 636 1.37 -15.37 16.34
CA SER A 636 2.52 -14.75 17.00
C SER A 636 3.87 -15.19 16.42
N SER A 637 4.05 -16.49 16.14
CA SER A 637 5.33 -17.04 15.67
C SER A 637 5.55 -16.77 14.18
N THR A 638 4.50 -16.89 13.36
CA THR A 638 4.51 -16.53 11.93
C THR A 638 4.87 -15.06 11.72
N LEU A 639 4.25 -14.15 12.48
CA LEU A 639 4.53 -12.72 12.38
C LEU A 639 6.01 -12.40 12.70
N VAL A 640 6.61 -13.17 13.60
CA VAL A 640 8.05 -13.04 13.90
C VAL A 640 8.89 -13.60 12.74
N GLN A 641 8.51 -14.71 12.11
CA GLN A 641 9.24 -15.25 10.95
C GLN A 641 9.37 -14.23 9.80
N SER A 642 8.30 -13.50 9.49
CA SER A 642 8.28 -12.55 8.36
C SER A 642 8.87 -11.18 8.72
N PHE A 643 8.70 -10.71 9.95
CA PHE A 643 9.03 -9.32 10.32
C PHE A 643 10.48 -9.11 10.80
N VAL A 644 11.18 -10.15 11.29
CA VAL A 644 12.58 -10.02 11.76
C VAL A 644 13.55 -9.52 10.69
N GLY A 645 13.31 -9.82 9.42
CA GLY A 645 14.13 -9.31 8.31
C GLY A 645 14.00 -7.80 8.11
N GLU A 646 12.81 -7.25 8.32
CA GLU A 646 12.51 -5.81 8.13
C GLU A 646 13.11 -4.95 9.25
N LEU A 647 13.20 -5.52 10.45
CA LEU A 647 13.86 -4.90 11.60
C LEU A 647 15.39 -5.01 11.56
N GLY A 648 15.95 -5.76 10.60
CA GLY A 648 17.40 -5.94 10.46
C GLY A 648 18.01 -6.84 11.54
N VAL A 649 17.27 -7.83 12.05
CA VAL A 649 17.80 -8.83 12.99
C VAL A 649 18.95 -9.59 12.32
N SER A 650 20.05 -9.80 13.05
CA SER A 650 21.26 -10.42 12.49
C SER A 650 21.01 -11.87 12.01
N PRO A 651 21.32 -12.20 10.73
CA PRO A 651 21.29 -13.58 10.24
C PRO A 651 22.15 -14.54 11.06
N HIS A 652 23.30 -14.07 11.58
CA HIS A 652 24.20 -14.88 12.40
C HIS A 652 23.57 -15.26 13.74
N MET A 653 22.79 -14.36 14.37
CA MET A 653 22.09 -14.63 15.62
C MET A 653 21.03 -15.74 15.45
N LEU A 654 20.27 -15.71 14.35
CA LEU A 654 19.32 -16.77 14.01
C LEU A 654 20.04 -18.09 13.75
N PHE A 655 21.14 -18.09 12.97
CA PHE A 655 21.91 -19.30 12.68
C PHE A 655 22.48 -19.95 13.96
N GLU A 656 23.09 -19.16 14.86
CA GLU A 656 23.55 -19.66 16.16
C GLU A 656 22.43 -20.26 17.00
N LYS A 657 21.24 -19.64 16.98
CA LYS A 657 20.07 -20.18 17.69
C LYS A 657 19.57 -21.49 17.06
N ILE A 658 19.56 -21.60 15.72
CA ILE A 658 19.25 -22.85 15.00
C ILE A 658 20.22 -23.98 15.35
N GLN A 659 21.51 -23.67 15.55
CA GLN A 659 22.51 -24.66 15.93
C GLN A 659 22.31 -25.21 17.35
N LYS A 660 21.82 -24.38 18.27
CA LYS A 660 21.65 -24.70 19.70
C LYS A 660 20.24 -25.23 20.02
N GLU A 661 19.28 -25.10 19.11
CA GLU A 661 17.89 -25.52 19.34
C GLU A 661 17.71 -27.05 19.23
N THR A 662 16.99 -27.62 20.20
CA THR A 662 16.75 -29.06 20.31
C THR A 662 15.31 -29.45 20.00
N ASP A 663 14.34 -28.54 20.14
CA ASP A 663 12.99 -28.77 19.66
C ASP A 663 12.92 -28.61 18.14
N GLN A 664 12.47 -29.65 17.44
CA GLN A 664 12.56 -29.69 15.98
C GLN A 664 11.54 -28.75 15.30
N GLY A 665 10.39 -28.50 15.93
CA GLY A 665 9.39 -27.54 15.42
C GLY A 665 9.87 -26.10 15.55
N THR A 666 10.36 -25.72 16.73
CA THR A 666 11.01 -24.42 17.00
C THR A 666 12.17 -24.20 16.04
N ARG A 667 13.02 -25.22 15.83
CA ARG A 667 14.15 -25.17 14.90
C ARG A 667 13.71 -25.02 13.44
N ALA A 668 12.61 -25.66 13.03
CA ALA A 668 12.03 -25.47 11.70
C ALA A 668 11.53 -24.03 11.51
N ALA A 669 10.80 -23.48 12.49
CA ALA A 669 10.32 -22.10 12.46
C ALA A 669 11.47 -21.08 12.40
N LEU A 670 12.57 -21.33 13.11
CA LEU A 670 13.80 -20.50 13.03
C LEU A 670 14.48 -20.59 11.65
N VAL A 671 14.52 -21.75 11.01
CA VAL A 671 15.01 -21.90 9.63
C VAL A 671 14.12 -21.14 8.64
N LEU A 672 12.79 -21.19 8.80
CA LEU A 672 11.86 -20.41 8.00
C LEU A 672 11.98 -18.90 8.24
N ALA A 673 12.31 -18.47 9.46
CA ALA A 673 12.62 -17.08 9.76
C ALA A 673 13.93 -16.64 9.08
N LEU A 674 15.01 -17.41 9.21
CA LEU A 674 16.31 -17.12 8.57
C LEU A 674 16.18 -16.97 7.06
N GLY A 675 15.31 -17.77 6.44
CA GLY A 675 15.01 -17.69 5.01
C GLY A 675 14.16 -16.50 4.56
N ASP A 676 13.72 -15.59 5.44
CA ASP A 676 13.14 -14.29 5.05
C ASP A 676 14.15 -13.13 5.15
N LEU A 677 15.31 -13.32 5.80
CA LEU A 677 16.35 -12.29 5.91
C LEU A 677 17.10 -12.06 4.58
N SER A 678 17.70 -10.87 4.44
CA SER A 678 18.79 -10.67 3.48
C SER A 678 20.06 -11.38 3.98
N LEU A 679 20.78 -12.02 3.05
CA LEU A 679 22.06 -12.65 3.31
C LEU A 679 23.22 -11.90 2.62
N GLU A 680 22.97 -10.68 2.11
CA GLU A 680 23.97 -9.89 1.37
C GLU A 680 25.20 -9.58 2.24
N ASP A 681 24.98 -9.17 3.50
CA ASP A 681 26.03 -8.87 4.49
C ASP A 681 26.71 -10.11 5.10
N VAL A 682 26.27 -11.33 4.75
CA VAL A 682 26.85 -12.58 5.25
C VAL A 682 28.04 -12.97 4.35
N SER A 683 29.21 -13.20 4.94
CA SER A 683 30.41 -13.57 4.18
C SER A 683 30.20 -14.88 3.38
N GLU A 684 30.81 -15.01 2.21
CA GLU A 684 30.73 -16.24 1.40
C GLU A 684 31.25 -17.47 2.15
N THR A 685 32.24 -17.30 3.04
CA THR A 685 32.72 -18.35 3.95
C THR A 685 31.62 -18.80 4.92
N SER A 686 30.92 -17.84 5.54
CA SER A 686 29.78 -18.12 6.43
C SER A 686 28.63 -18.79 5.67
N LYS A 687 28.25 -18.26 4.50
CA LYS A 687 27.20 -18.85 3.63
C LYS A 687 27.52 -20.31 3.29
N LYS A 688 28.77 -20.59 2.91
CA LYS A 688 29.22 -21.95 2.63
C LYS A 688 29.11 -22.85 3.87
N GLN A 689 29.58 -22.40 5.04
CA GLN A 689 29.46 -23.16 6.28
C GLN A 689 27.99 -23.46 6.62
N TRP A 690 27.08 -22.51 6.43
CA TRP A 690 25.65 -22.69 6.69
C TRP A 690 25.00 -23.65 5.69
N MET A 691 25.39 -23.55 4.43
CA MET A 691 24.96 -24.45 3.36
C MET A 691 25.42 -25.90 3.61
N ASP A 692 26.69 -26.11 3.95
CA ASP A 692 27.24 -27.43 4.27
C ASP A 692 26.50 -28.04 5.48
N TYR A 693 26.28 -27.23 6.53
CA TYR A 693 25.51 -27.60 7.73
C TYR A 693 24.05 -27.97 7.42
N PHE A 694 23.34 -27.16 6.62
CA PHE A 694 21.96 -27.44 6.25
C PHE A 694 21.82 -28.64 5.32
N LEU A 695 22.81 -28.90 4.45
CA LEU A 695 22.85 -30.10 3.60
C LEU A 695 23.08 -31.37 4.42
N GLU A 696 24.00 -31.36 5.39
CA GLU A 696 24.22 -32.47 6.31
C GLU A 696 22.97 -32.77 7.14
N LEU A 697 22.32 -31.74 7.67
CA LEU A 697 21.10 -31.88 8.44
C LEU A 697 19.94 -32.40 7.57
N TYR A 698 19.72 -31.81 6.38
CA TYR A 698 18.70 -32.26 5.42
C TYR A 698 18.86 -33.73 5.04
N GLN A 699 20.09 -34.18 4.83
CA GLN A 699 20.39 -35.57 4.48
C GLN A 699 20.02 -36.57 5.58
N ASN A 700 19.98 -36.17 6.86
CA ASN A 700 19.85 -37.08 8.00
C ASN A 700 18.61 -36.83 8.89
N GLN A 701 17.90 -35.71 8.71
CA GLN A 701 16.88 -35.26 9.65
C GLN A 701 15.63 -36.17 9.71
N PRO A 702 15.25 -36.70 10.88
CA PRO A 702 14.02 -37.47 11.04
C PRO A 702 12.75 -36.63 10.92
N ASP A 703 12.71 -35.44 11.52
CA ASP A 703 11.49 -34.63 11.55
C ASP A 703 11.09 -34.07 10.17
N SER A 704 9.84 -34.30 9.75
CA SER A 704 9.31 -33.87 8.45
C SER A 704 9.16 -32.35 8.34
N GLY A 705 8.85 -31.66 9.44
CA GLY A 705 8.70 -30.20 9.49
C GLY A 705 10.03 -29.50 9.26
N LEU A 706 11.05 -29.89 10.04
CA LEU A 706 12.41 -29.37 9.84
C LEU A 706 12.99 -29.77 8.48
N HIS A 707 12.76 -31.01 8.02
CA HIS A 707 13.17 -31.42 6.68
C HIS A 707 12.49 -30.58 5.57
N GLY A 708 11.21 -30.24 5.72
CA GLY A 708 10.50 -29.31 4.82
C GLY A 708 11.08 -27.89 4.85
N ALA A 709 11.35 -27.34 6.03
CA ALA A 709 11.97 -26.02 6.16
C ALA A 709 13.39 -25.98 5.53
N LEU A 710 14.15 -27.07 5.66
CA LEU A 710 15.46 -27.24 5.02
C LEU A 710 15.34 -27.35 3.50
N ASP A 711 14.39 -28.14 2.96
CA ASP A 711 14.10 -28.20 1.51
C ASP A 711 13.83 -26.81 0.93
N TRP A 712 13.05 -25.99 1.66
CA TRP A 712 12.70 -24.63 1.25
C TRP A 712 13.92 -23.70 1.24
N ILE A 713 14.66 -23.56 2.35
CA ILE A 713 15.80 -22.62 2.42
C ILE A 713 16.94 -23.02 1.47
N LEU A 714 17.24 -24.32 1.36
CA LEU A 714 18.28 -24.84 0.47
C LEU A 714 17.97 -24.53 -0.99
N ARG A 715 16.72 -24.78 -1.44
CA ARG A 715 16.30 -24.54 -2.83
C ARG A 715 16.10 -23.06 -3.14
N ARG A 716 15.46 -22.30 -2.25
CA ARG A 716 14.97 -20.93 -2.53
C ARG A 716 15.96 -19.81 -2.17
N LYS A 717 16.84 -20.02 -1.17
CA LYS A 717 17.83 -19.01 -0.74
C LYS A 717 19.28 -19.41 -1.03
N LEU A 718 19.62 -20.71 -0.95
CA LEU A 718 21.00 -21.18 -1.09
C LEU A 718 21.31 -21.86 -2.45
N GLY A 719 20.31 -21.95 -3.34
CA GLY A 719 20.48 -22.46 -4.72
C GLY A 719 20.76 -23.97 -4.84
N GLN A 720 20.62 -24.74 -3.77
CA GLN A 720 21.08 -26.14 -3.66
C GLN A 720 20.09 -27.19 -4.19
N SER A 721 19.23 -26.84 -5.16
CA SER A 721 18.22 -27.77 -5.71
C SER A 721 18.83 -29.10 -6.16
N ALA A 722 19.91 -29.07 -6.95
CA ALA A 722 20.56 -30.29 -7.43
C ALA A 722 21.14 -31.17 -6.30
N ALA A 723 21.57 -30.59 -5.19
CA ALA A 723 22.07 -31.34 -4.03
C ALA A 723 20.91 -31.99 -3.26
N CYS A 724 19.79 -31.28 -3.08
CA CYS A 724 18.56 -31.82 -2.53
C CYS A 724 18.01 -32.98 -3.39
N ASP A 725 18.00 -32.81 -4.72
CA ASP A 725 17.53 -33.83 -5.67
C ASP A 725 18.43 -35.08 -5.66
N LYS A 726 19.76 -34.90 -5.61
CA LYS A 726 20.71 -36.01 -5.45
C LYS A 726 20.50 -36.76 -4.14
N SER A 727 20.28 -36.05 -3.04
CA SER A 727 19.97 -36.66 -1.73
C SER A 727 18.69 -37.49 -1.80
N MET A 728 17.65 -36.99 -2.47
CA MET A 728 16.41 -37.74 -2.69
C MET A 728 16.62 -39.00 -3.55
N GLN A 729 17.39 -38.91 -4.62
CA GLN A 729 17.72 -40.08 -5.47
C GLN A 729 18.47 -41.18 -4.70
N VAL A 730 19.42 -40.82 -3.83
CA VAL A 730 20.11 -41.79 -2.95
C VAL A 730 19.12 -42.44 -1.99
N ARG A 731 18.14 -41.70 -1.46
CA ARG A 731 17.09 -42.27 -0.60
C ARG A 731 16.13 -43.22 -1.32
N VAL A 732 15.80 -42.98 -2.59
CA VAL A 732 15.03 -43.91 -3.43
C VAL A 732 15.75 -45.26 -3.60
N GLN A 733 17.08 -45.27 -3.54
CA GLN A 733 17.91 -46.48 -3.62
C GLN A 733 18.15 -47.15 -2.25
N GLY A 734 17.80 -46.48 -1.14
CA GLY A 734 17.96 -46.97 0.22
C GLY A 734 16.73 -47.72 0.75
N SER A 735 16.95 -48.69 1.64
CA SER A 735 15.88 -49.56 2.16
C SER A 735 15.17 -49.06 3.42
N GLU A 736 15.67 -48.03 4.09
CA GLU A 736 15.16 -47.62 5.42
C GLU A 736 14.34 -46.33 5.38
N ALA A 737 13.14 -46.42 5.98
CA ALA A 737 12.26 -45.26 6.15
C ALA A 737 12.83 -44.30 7.21
N VAL A 738 12.77 -43.00 6.93
CA VAL A 738 13.12 -41.97 7.89
C VAL A 738 12.01 -41.86 8.94
N LYS A 739 12.38 -41.57 10.19
CA LYS A 739 11.44 -41.48 11.32
C LYS A 739 10.52 -40.26 11.18
N ASN A 740 9.41 -40.45 10.45
CA ASN A 740 8.26 -39.57 10.15
C ASN A 740 8.12 -39.13 8.68
N TRP A 741 8.97 -39.56 7.76
CA TRP A 741 8.76 -39.37 6.31
C TRP A 741 9.44 -40.45 5.46
N SER A 742 9.07 -40.56 4.19
CA SER A 742 9.57 -41.58 3.26
C SER A 742 9.56 -41.08 1.81
N VAL A 743 10.22 -41.81 0.91
CA VAL A 743 10.23 -41.54 -0.54
C VAL A 743 9.85 -42.82 -1.27
N ASN A 744 9.01 -42.72 -2.31
CA ASN A 744 8.61 -43.86 -3.13
C ASN A 744 9.57 -44.07 -4.32
N LEU A 745 9.40 -45.18 -5.06
CA LEU A 745 10.25 -45.54 -6.21
C LEU A 745 10.25 -44.51 -7.36
N LEU A 746 9.27 -43.59 -7.40
CA LEU A 746 9.21 -42.49 -8.38
C LEU A 746 9.78 -41.16 -7.85
N GLY A 747 10.37 -41.14 -6.65
CA GLY A 747 10.94 -39.94 -6.03
C GLY A 747 9.93 -39.02 -5.34
N GLN A 748 8.68 -39.45 -5.14
CA GLN A 748 7.69 -38.66 -4.42
C GLN A 748 7.91 -38.80 -2.90
N CYS A 749 8.07 -37.66 -2.22
CA CYS A 749 8.18 -37.60 -0.76
C CYS A 749 6.80 -37.67 -0.09
N PHE A 750 6.70 -38.47 0.98
CA PHE A 750 5.51 -38.66 1.80
C PHE A 750 5.81 -38.39 3.27
N ILE A 751 4.94 -37.65 3.94
CA ILE A 751 4.99 -37.41 5.39
C ILE A 751 4.13 -38.49 6.08
N ASN A 752 4.70 -39.16 7.09
CA ASN A 752 4.11 -40.30 7.77
C ASN A 752 3.47 -39.84 9.10
N ILE A 753 2.14 -39.77 9.13
CA ILE A 753 1.34 -39.44 10.31
C ILE A 753 1.08 -40.72 11.11
N LYS A 754 1.49 -40.72 12.37
CA LYS A 754 1.25 -41.83 13.31
C LYS A 754 -0.12 -41.67 13.95
N GLY A 755 -0.99 -42.65 13.72
CA GLY A 755 -2.32 -42.71 14.30
C GLY A 755 -2.39 -43.55 15.59
N PRO A 756 -3.56 -43.60 16.24
CA PRO A 756 -4.76 -42.83 15.89
C PRO A 756 -4.59 -41.34 16.23
N VAL A 757 -5.19 -40.45 15.42
CA VAL A 757 -5.20 -39.00 15.70
C VAL A 757 -6.62 -38.49 15.90
N LYS A 758 -6.78 -37.57 16.84
CA LYS A 758 -8.02 -36.82 17.10
C LYS A 758 -7.76 -35.32 16.97
N PHE A 759 -8.67 -34.61 16.33
CA PHE A 759 -8.57 -33.15 16.17
C PHE A 759 -9.96 -32.52 15.97
N PHE A 760 -10.03 -31.19 16.07
CA PHE A 760 -11.23 -30.45 15.69
C PHE A 760 -11.21 -30.11 14.20
N MET A 761 -12.28 -30.49 13.51
CA MET A 761 -12.46 -30.33 12.07
C MET A 761 -13.64 -29.38 11.80
N GLY A 762 -13.55 -28.54 10.77
CA GLY A 762 -14.48 -27.42 10.53
C GLY A 762 -14.10 -26.14 11.26
N SER A 763 -14.93 -25.09 11.16
CA SER A 763 -14.66 -23.75 11.70
C SER A 763 -15.65 -23.38 12.81
N PRO A 764 -15.20 -22.70 13.89
CA PRO A 764 -16.10 -22.23 14.94
C PRO A 764 -17.01 -21.11 14.41
N THR A 765 -18.16 -20.91 15.05
CA THR A 765 -19.21 -19.99 14.56
C THR A 765 -18.81 -18.52 14.52
N ASP A 766 -17.72 -18.15 15.20
CA ASP A 766 -17.13 -16.82 15.27
C ASP A 766 -15.93 -16.63 14.31
N GLU A 767 -15.57 -17.62 13.49
CA GLU A 767 -14.52 -17.49 12.47
C GLU A 767 -14.99 -16.59 11.30
N PRO A 768 -14.23 -15.54 10.94
CA PRO A 768 -14.53 -14.72 9.76
C PRO A 768 -14.60 -15.53 8.47
N ASP A 769 -15.47 -15.11 7.55
CA ASP A 769 -15.66 -15.72 6.22
C ASP A 769 -16.02 -17.22 6.21
N ARG A 770 -16.48 -17.75 7.36
CA ARG A 770 -17.04 -19.09 7.51
C ARG A 770 -18.31 -19.27 6.68
N VAL A 771 -18.45 -20.43 6.02
CA VAL A 771 -19.70 -20.86 5.37
C VAL A 771 -20.41 -21.98 6.15
N GLU A 772 -21.71 -22.16 5.90
CA GLU A 772 -22.58 -23.03 6.72
C GLU A 772 -22.11 -24.49 6.79
N ASN A 773 -21.54 -25.03 5.71
CA ASN A 773 -21.16 -26.44 5.58
C ASN A 773 -19.88 -26.84 6.36
N GLU A 774 -19.25 -25.90 7.08
CA GLU A 774 -18.03 -26.09 7.87
C GLU A 774 -18.34 -26.30 9.37
N LYS A 775 -19.28 -27.18 9.73
CA LYS A 775 -19.66 -27.43 11.13
C LYS A 775 -18.46 -27.93 11.96
N LEU A 776 -18.07 -27.22 13.02
CA LEU A 776 -17.03 -27.66 13.94
C LEU A 776 -17.43 -28.95 14.69
N HIS A 777 -16.57 -29.97 14.69
CA HIS A 777 -16.78 -31.25 15.37
C HIS A 777 -15.43 -31.93 15.72
N GLU A 778 -15.43 -32.91 16.64
CA GLU A 778 -14.25 -33.78 16.83
C GLU A 778 -14.20 -34.84 15.72
N SER A 779 -13.05 -34.99 15.08
CA SER A 779 -12.80 -35.99 14.04
C SER A 779 -11.73 -36.99 14.51
N LEU A 780 -11.97 -38.28 14.27
CA LEU A 780 -11.08 -39.39 14.63
C LEU A 780 -10.58 -40.11 13.37
N ILE A 781 -9.26 -40.14 13.18
CA ILE A 781 -8.60 -40.96 12.17
C ILE A 781 -7.94 -42.15 12.90
N PRO A 782 -8.50 -43.37 12.82
CA PRO A 782 -8.10 -44.49 13.66
C PRO A 782 -6.79 -45.19 13.24
N ARG A 783 -6.12 -44.69 12.20
CA ARG A 783 -5.03 -45.37 11.48
C ARG A 783 -3.82 -44.46 11.29
N SER A 784 -2.64 -45.05 11.19
CA SER A 784 -1.45 -44.36 10.65
C SER A 784 -1.57 -44.26 9.13
N PHE A 785 -1.16 -43.12 8.56
CA PHE A 785 -1.23 -42.87 7.12
C PHE A 785 -0.06 -42.02 6.66
N ALA A 786 0.23 -42.06 5.37
CA ALA A 786 1.21 -41.22 4.71
C ALA A 786 0.50 -40.34 3.67
N LEU A 787 0.91 -39.09 3.53
CA LEU A 787 0.39 -38.12 2.55
C LEU A 787 1.53 -37.48 1.77
N SER A 788 1.37 -37.27 0.46
CA SER A 788 2.40 -36.67 -0.39
C SER A 788 2.71 -35.22 0.04
N GLN A 789 4.01 -34.94 0.23
CA GLN A 789 4.50 -33.65 0.74
C GLN A 789 4.12 -32.47 -0.17
N LYS A 790 4.08 -32.73 -1.48
CA LYS A 790 3.72 -31.81 -2.56
C LYS A 790 2.53 -32.39 -3.36
N LEU A 791 1.86 -31.53 -4.12
CA LEU A 791 0.91 -31.94 -5.17
C LEU A 791 1.61 -32.82 -6.22
N VAL A 792 0.86 -33.69 -6.90
CA VAL A 792 1.39 -34.46 -8.04
C VAL A 792 1.76 -33.51 -9.18
N THR A 793 2.99 -33.60 -9.68
CA THR A 793 3.47 -32.71 -10.74
C THR A 793 3.10 -33.18 -12.15
N VAL A 794 3.14 -32.30 -13.15
CA VAL A 794 2.91 -32.68 -14.55
C VAL A 794 3.94 -33.71 -15.01
N GLU A 795 5.21 -33.61 -14.59
CA GLU A 795 6.23 -34.63 -14.91
C GLU A 795 5.85 -36.02 -14.35
N GLN A 796 5.37 -36.07 -13.11
CA GLN A 796 4.93 -37.31 -12.48
C GLN A 796 3.69 -37.88 -13.18
N TYR A 797 2.73 -37.02 -13.54
CA TYR A 797 1.52 -37.42 -14.26
C TYR A 797 1.80 -37.91 -15.69
N LEU A 798 2.78 -37.32 -16.39
CA LEU A 798 3.18 -37.77 -17.73
C LEU A 798 3.82 -39.17 -17.73
N LYS A 799 4.38 -39.64 -16.61
CA LYS A 799 4.84 -41.05 -16.47
C LYS A 799 3.67 -42.04 -16.50
N PHE A 800 2.50 -41.63 -16.03
CA PHE A 800 1.26 -42.39 -16.09
C PHE A 800 0.53 -42.23 -17.43
N ASN A 801 0.42 -41.00 -17.93
CA ASN A 801 -0.27 -40.69 -19.17
C ASN A 801 0.57 -39.77 -20.08
N PRO A 802 1.47 -40.34 -20.92
CA PRO A 802 2.33 -39.57 -21.82
C PRO A 802 1.58 -38.75 -22.87
N SER A 803 0.31 -39.06 -23.16
CA SER A 803 -0.52 -38.30 -24.11
C SER A 803 -1.32 -37.17 -23.47
N PHE A 804 -1.15 -36.92 -22.17
CA PHE A 804 -1.82 -35.81 -21.48
C PHE A 804 -1.44 -34.46 -22.12
N PRO A 805 -2.42 -33.62 -22.53
CA PRO A 805 -2.15 -32.37 -23.22
C PRO A 805 -1.70 -31.28 -22.24
N ALA A 806 -0.43 -31.34 -21.83
CA ALA A 806 0.21 -30.32 -21.02
C ALA A 806 0.28 -28.99 -21.81
N THR A 807 -0.66 -28.08 -21.53
CA THR A 807 -0.87 -26.85 -22.31
C THR A 807 0.32 -25.88 -22.21
N ARG A 808 0.67 -25.28 -23.36
CA ARG A 808 1.90 -24.49 -23.51
C ARG A 808 1.75 -23.06 -22.99
N SER A 809 2.18 -22.80 -21.75
CA SER A 809 2.64 -21.46 -21.36
C SER A 809 3.74 -21.53 -20.27
N HIS A 810 4.92 -21.00 -20.62
CA HIS A 810 6.14 -20.90 -19.80
C HIS A 810 6.94 -22.21 -19.60
N ALA A 811 8.27 -22.12 -19.82
CA ALA A 811 9.17 -23.24 -20.12
C ALA A 811 9.56 -24.17 -18.94
N LYS A 812 8.77 -24.20 -17.85
CA LYS A 812 8.97 -25.09 -16.69
C LYS A 812 7.63 -25.75 -16.29
N VAL A 813 7.06 -26.52 -17.21
CA VAL A 813 5.80 -27.23 -16.97
C VAL A 813 5.99 -28.43 -16.03
N ALA A 814 7.15 -29.08 -16.05
CA ALA A 814 7.47 -30.30 -15.30
C ALA A 814 7.16 -30.21 -13.79
N ASP A 815 7.62 -29.13 -13.14
CA ASP A 815 7.53 -28.92 -11.68
C ASP A 815 6.18 -28.33 -11.24
N LYS A 816 5.31 -27.93 -12.17
CA LYS A 816 3.96 -27.44 -11.84
C LYS A 816 3.09 -28.61 -11.37
N PRO A 817 2.17 -28.39 -10.40
CA PRO A 817 1.18 -29.40 -10.08
C PRO A 817 0.28 -29.65 -11.30
N VAL A 818 -0.16 -30.89 -11.49
CA VAL A 818 -1.06 -31.25 -12.58
C VAL A 818 -2.48 -30.74 -12.26
N ALA A 819 -3.06 -30.00 -13.21
CA ALA A 819 -4.40 -29.42 -13.13
C ALA A 819 -5.29 -29.96 -14.25
N GLY A 820 -6.60 -29.65 -14.21
CA GLY A 820 -7.54 -30.13 -15.22
C GLY A 820 -7.79 -31.64 -15.13
N ILE A 821 -7.51 -32.24 -13.97
CA ILE A 821 -7.65 -33.69 -13.73
C ILE A 821 -8.97 -33.98 -13.03
N SER A 822 -9.77 -34.90 -13.57
CA SER A 822 -11.01 -35.36 -12.93
C SER A 822 -10.72 -36.36 -11.79
N TRP A 823 -11.67 -36.54 -10.88
CA TRP A 823 -11.49 -37.45 -9.75
C TRP A 823 -11.17 -38.89 -10.21
N TYR A 824 -11.85 -39.36 -11.26
CA TYR A 824 -11.58 -40.68 -11.85
C TYR A 824 -10.15 -40.84 -12.38
N GLN A 825 -9.60 -39.80 -13.00
CA GLN A 825 -8.23 -39.80 -13.49
C GLN A 825 -7.21 -39.85 -12.33
N ALA A 826 -7.47 -39.11 -11.25
CA ALA A 826 -6.65 -39.15 -10.05
C ALA A 826 -6.71 -40.53 -9.36
N ALA A 827 -7.89 -41.12 -9.22
CA ALA A 827 -8.07 -42.49 -8.70
C ALA A 827 -7.35 -43.54 -9.57
N LYS A 828 -7.38 -43.39 -10.89
CA LYS A 828 -6.64 -44.25 -11.84
C LYS A 828 -5.12 -44.11 -11.66
N TYR A 829 -4.62 -42.89 -11.46
CA TYR A 829 -3.20 -42.65 -11.15
C TYR A 829 -2.78 -43.37 -9.86
N CYS A 830 -3.60 -43.36 -8.80
CA CYS A 830 -3.30 -44.05 -7.54
C CYS A 830 -3.13 -45.58 -7.71
N ASN A 831 -4.00 -46.22 -8.49
CA ASN A 831 -3.84 -47.65 -8.79
C ASN A 831 -2.61 -47.92 -9.68
N TRP A 832 -2.34 -47.09 -10.68
CA TRP A 832 -1.11 -47.18 -11.48
C TRP A 832 0.15 -47.03 -10.62
N LEU A 833 0.17 -46.10 -9.67
CA LEU A 833 1.29 -45.95 -8.74
C LEU A 833 1.46 -47.18 -7.84
N SER A 834 0.35 -47.81 -7.45
CA SER A 834 0.36 -49.07 -6.70
C SER A 834 0.95 -50.22 -7.52
N GLU A 835 0.70 -50.26 -8.82
CA GLU A 835 1.30 -51.19 -9.78
C GLU A 835 2.81 -50.98 -9.94
N GLN A 836 3.27 -49.72 -10.08
CA GLN A 836 4.71 -49.41 -10.17
C GLN A 836 5.47 -49.85 -8.91
N GLU A 837 4.82 -49.77 -7.75
CA GLU A 837 5.34 -50.23 -6.46
C GLU A 837 5.11 -51.72 -6.18
N LYS A 838 4.65 -52.48 -7.19
CA LYS A 838 4.41 -53.93 -7.13
C LYS A 838 3.45 -54.36 -6.01
N ILE A 839 2.55 -53.46 -5.60
CA ILE A 839 1.53 -53.73 -4.59
C ILE A 839 0.48 -54.66 -5.21
N PRO A 840 0.17 -55.83 -4.61
CA PRO A 840 -0.79 -56.76 -5.17
C PRO A 840 -2.18 -56.14 -5.36
N GLN A 841 -2.91 -56.53 -6.41
CA GLN A 841 -4.23 -56.00 -6.74
C GLN A 841 -5.27 -56.19 -5.61
N SER A 842 -5.11 -57.21 -4.75
CA SER A 842 -5.91 -57.40 -3.53
C SER A 842 -5.76 -56.28 -2.50
N HIS A 843 -4.72 -55.45 -2.64
CA HIS A 843 -4.44 -54.25 -1.84
C HIS A 843 -4.65 -52.94 -2.62
N TRP A 844 -5.28 -52.95 -3.80
CA TRP A 844 -5.65 -51.72 -4.50
C TRP A 844 -6.93 -51.11 -3.91
N CYS A 845 -7.03 -49.78 -3.95
CA CYS A 845 -8.12 -49.04 -3.30
C CYS A 845 -9.33 -48.82 -4.22
N TYR A 846 -9.11 -48.83 -5.53
CA TYR A 846 -10.14 -48.59 -6.54
C TYR A 846 -10.35 -49.83 -7.42
N LEU A 847 -11.59 -50.06 -7.81
CA LEU A 847 -12.01 -51.14 -8.69
C LEU A 847 -12.69 -50.52 -9.91
N PRO A 848 -12.23 -50.77 -11.15
CA PRO A 848 -12.89 -50.27 -12.35
C PRO A 848 -14.35 -50.69 -12.46
N ASN A 849 -15.12 -50.00 -13.31
CA ASN A 849 -16.48 -50.41 -13.64
C ASN A 849 -16.51 -51.75 -14.44
N GLN A 850 -17.70 -52.25 -14.76
CA GLN A 850 -17.88 -53.53 -15.47
C GLN A 850 -17.18 -53.59 -16.85
N ASN A 851 -16.89 -52.43 -17.46
CA ASN A 851 -16.17 -52.32 -18.73
C ASN A 851 -14.65 -52.18 -18.57
N GLY A 852 -14.11 -52.31 -17.34
CA GLY A 852 -12.70 -52.09 -17.03
C GLY A 852 -12.29 -50.61 -16.99
N GLN A 853 -13.25 -49.67 -16.95
CA GLN A 853 -13.00 -48.23 -17.03
C GLN A 853 -13.05 -47.55 -15.65
N TYR A 854 -12.25 -46.49 -15.48
CA TYR A 854 -12.35 -45.58 -14.35
C TYR A 854 -13.28 -44.43 -14.75
N ALA A 855 -14.56 -44.62 -14.48
CA ALA A 855 -15.68 -43.75 -14.84
C ALA A 855 -16.89 -44.13 -13.96
N ALA A 856 -18.06 -43.56 -14.23
CA ALA A 856 -19.31 -43.98 -13.61
C ALA A 856 -19.47 -45.52 -13.58
N GLY A 857 -19.97 -46.03 -12.46
CA GLY A 857 -20.09 -47.46 -12.21
C GLY A 857 -18.84 -48.10 -11.58
N MET A 858 -17.74 -47.37 -11.40
CA MET A 858 -16.57 -47.88 -10.68
C MET A 858 -16.84 -47.98 -9.17
N ARG A 859 -16.02 -48.72 -8.43
CA ARG A 859 -16.21 -48.95 -6.99
C ARG A 859 -14.94 -48.63 -6.21
N ILE A 860 -15.13 -48.22 -4.97
CA ILE A 860 -14.07 -48.16 -3.96
C ILE A 860 -14.06 -49.52 -3.24
N ALA A 861 -12.89 -50.04 -2.88
CA ALA A 861 -12.80 -51.28 -2.11
C ALA A 861 -13.46 -51.08 -0.72
N ASN A 862 -14.29 -52.03 -0.28
CA ASN A 862 -15.04 -51.88 0.99
C ASN A 862 -14.13 -51.60 2.21
N ASP A 863 -12.90 -52.11 2.17
CA ASP A 863 -11.85 -51.96 3.17
C ASP A 863 -10.68 -51.07 2.68
N PHE A 864 -10.90 -50.14 1.73
CA PHE A 864 -9.84 -49.33 1.11
C PHE A 864 -8.93 -48.60 2.11
N LEU A 865 -9.47 -48.21 3.28
CA LEU A 865 -8.73 -47.55 4.35
C LEU A 865 -7.77 -48.49 5.09
N ASN A 866 -7.92 -49.81 4.96
CA ASN A 866 -7.01 -50.84 5.49
C ASN A 866 -6.05 -51.38 4.41
N LYS A 867 -6.30 -51.09 3.13
CA LYS A 867 -5.43 -51.51 2.02
C LYS A 867 -4.09 -50.77 2.05
N LYS A 868 -3.08 -51.36 1.39
CA LYS A 868 -1.71 -50.82 1.31
C LYS A 868 -1.42 -50.07 0.00
N GLY A 869 -2.32 -50.15 -0.99
CA GLY A 869 -2.26 -49.36 -2.21
C GLY A 869 -2.43 -47.86 -1.94
N TYR A 870 -2.06 -47.07 -2.93
CA TYR A 870 -2.26 -45.63 -2.91
C TYR A 870 -3.73 -45.28 -3.16
N ARG A 871 -4.13 -44.13 -2.66
CA ARG A 871 -5.48 -43.56 -2.78
C ARG A 871 -5.43 -42.04 -2.69
N LEU A 872 -6.56 -41.38 -2.89
CA LEU A 872 -6.74 -40.00 -2.46
C LEU A 872 -6.82 -39.93 -0.93
N PRO A 873 -6.41 -38.81 -0.29
CA PRO A 873 -6.63 -38.59 1.14
C PRO A 873 -8.11 -38.53 1.44
N THR A 874 -8.51 -38.93 2.65
CA THR A 874 -9.84 -38.54 3.15
C THR A 874 -9.86 -37.05 3.48
N GLU A 875 -11.05 -36.48 3.61
CA GLU A 875 -11.22 -35.08 4.00
C GLU A 875 -10.63 -34.81 5.39
N ALA A 876 -10.77 -35.75 6.33
CA ALA A 876 -10.21 -35.65 7.67
C ALA A 876 -8.67 -35.73 7.66
N GLU A 877 -8.09 -36.69 6.91
CA GLU A 877 -6.62 -36.79 6.73
C GLU A 877 -6.05 -35.51 6.11
N TRP A 878 -6.77 -34.93 5.15
CA TRP A 878 -6.39 -33.67 4.53
C TRP A 878 -6.41 -32.51 5.52
N GLU A 879 -7.54 -32.29 6.24
CA GLU A 879 -7.66 -31.13 7.15
C GLU A 879 -6.73 -31.24 8.36
N TYR A 880 -6.50 -32.46 8.87
CA TYR A 880 -5.48 -32.71 9.90
C TYR A 880 -4.08 -32.28 9.42
N CYS A 881 -3.69 -32.70 8.20
CA CYS A 881 -2.40 -32.34 7.62
C CYS A 881 -2.29 -30.86 7.30
N ALA A 882 -3.40 -30.21 6.88
CA ALA A 882 -3.44 -28.78 6.61
C ALA A 882 -3.19 -27.97 7.89
N ARG A 883 -3.97 -28.23 8.95
CA ARG A 883 -3.88 -27.55 10.25
C ARG A 883 -2.53 -27.70 10.94
N ALA A 884 -1.87 -28.86 10.77
CA ALA A 884 -0.55 -29.12 11.38
C ALA A 884 -0.48 -28.85 12.90
N GLY A 885 -1.60 -29.06 13.61
CA GLY A 885 -1.73 -28.84 15.06
C GLY A 885 -2.41 -27.52 15.47
N THR A 886 -2.62 -26.56 14.55
CA THR A 886 -3.30 -25.31 14.88
C THR A 886 -4.83 -25.43 14.91
N LYS A 887 -5.48 -24.48 15.61
CA LYS A 887 -6.95 -24.32 15.60
C LYS A 887 -7.43 -23.08 14.83
N THR A 888 -6.50 -22.24 14.39
CA THR A 888 -6.73 -21.02 13.62
C THR A 888 -7.29 -21.30 12.21
N ALA A 889 -7.83 -20.26 11.58
CA ALA A 889 -8.42 -20.30 10.25
C ALA A 889 -7.40 -20.79 9.20
N TRP A 890 -6.16 -20.29 9.25
CA TRP A 890 -5.02 -20.80 8.47
C TRP A 890 -3.98 -21.46 9.39
N TYR A 891 -3.18 -22.37 8.84
CA TYR A 891 -2.14 -23.08 9.59
C TYR A 891 -0.98 -22.20 10.08
N PHE A 892 -0.90 -20.96 9.58
CA PHE A 892 0.08 -19.96 9.97
C PHE A 892 -0.51 -18.90 10.93
N GLY A 893 -1.77 -19.02 11.36
CA GLY A 893 -2.45 -18.12 12.29
C GLY A 893 -3.80 -17.62 11.78
N ASP A 894 -4.42 -16.73 12.54
CA ASP A 894 -5.64 -15.99 12.16
C ASP A 894 -5.32 -14.68 11.42
N ASP A 895 -4.05 -14.24 11.41
CA ASP A 895 -3.61 -13.10 10.61
C ASP A 895 -3.44 -13.47 9.12
N GLY A 896 -4.54 -13.36 8.39
CA GLY A 896 -4.58 -13.51 6.94
C GLY A 896 -3.83 -12.42 6.13
N SER A 897 -3.02 -11.55 6.75
CA SER A 897 -2.07 -10.68 6.04
C SER A 897 -0.77 -11.41 5.66
N GLN A 898 -0.44 -12.51 6.33
CA GLN A 898 0.80 -13.27 6.13
C GLN A 898 0.74 -14.28 4.97
N ILE A 899 -0.43 -14.44 4.33
CA ILE A 899 -0.73 -15.54 3.39
C ILE A 899 0.23 -15.60 2.17
N ASP A 900 0.79 -14.46 1.77
CA ASP A 900 1.74 -14.33 0.65
C ASP A 900 2.99 -15.22 0.81
N HIS A 901 3.41 -15.51 2.04
CA HIS A 901 4.55 -16.37 2.34
C HIS A 901 4.24 -17.88 2.22
N PHE A 902 2.95 -18.25 2.13
CA PHE A 902 2.46 -19.62 2.38
C PHE A 902 1.59 -20.20 1.25
N ALA A 903 0.87 -19.37 0.49
CA ALA A 903 -0.04 -19.83 -0.54
C ALA A 903 -0.07 -18.94 -1.80
N TYR A 904 -0.25 -19.55 -2.97
CA TYR A 904 -0.56 -18.84 -4.20
C TYR A 904 -2.08 -18.69 -4.35
N TYR A 905 -2.54 -17.45 -4.48
CA TYR A 905 -3.96 -17.07 -4.50
C TYR A 905 -4.19 -15.83 -5.39
N GLN A 906 -5.43 -15.33 -5.46
CA GLN A 906 -5.84 -14.30 -6.43
C GLN A 906 -4.89 -13.10 -6.51
N LEU A 907 -4.28 -12.62 -5.41
CA LEU A 907 -3.43 -11.43 -5.45
C LEU A 907 -1.98 -11.72 -5.89
N ASN A 908 -1.33 -12.76 -5.37
CA ASN A 908 0.09 -13.04 -5.64
C ASN A 908 0.36 -14.04 -6.77
N SER A 909 -0.67 -14.76 -7.27
CA SER A 909 -0.46 -15.81 -8.27
C SER A 909 -0.22 -15.32 -9.69
N ASN A 910 -0.49 -14.04 -9.99
CA ASN A 910 -0.57 -13.51 -11.36
C ASN A 910 -1.50 -14.33 -12.29
N ASN A 911 -2.57 -14.89 -11.71
CA ASN A 911 -3.55 -15.74 -12.40
C ASN A 911 -2.92 -16.93 -13.16
N GLN A 912 -1.89 -17.55 -12.56
CA GLN A 912 -1.27 -18.77 -13.08
C GLN A 912 -0.94 -19.79 -11.98
N ILE A 913 -0.84 -21.05 -12.38
CA ILE A 913 -0.30 -22.15 -11.58
C ILE A 913 1.22 -22.01 -11.44
N TRP A 914 1.75 -22.16 -10.23
CA TRP A 914 3.18 -22.08 -9.94
C TRP A 914 3.80 -23.46 -9.68
N PRO A 915 5.11 -23.65 -9.89
CA PRO A 915 5.82 -24.85 -9.46
C PRO A 915 5.55 -25.17 -7.99
N VAL A 916 5.52 -26.46 -7.62
CA VAL A 916 5.34 -26.86 -6.22
C VAL A 916 6.56 -26.46 -5.37
N GLY A 917 6.35 -26.23 -4.08
CA GLY A 917 7.39 -26.01 -3.08
C GLY A 917 8.14 -24.68 -3.16
N GLN A 918 7.55 -23.64 -3.76
CA GLN A 918 8.20 -22.31 -3.84
C GLN A 918 7.96 -21.43 -2.60
N LEU A 919 6.80 -21.59 -1.95
CA LEU A 919 6.41 -20.90 -0.72
C LEU A 919 6.70 -21.76 0.51
N LYS A 920 6.56 -21.21 1.71
CA LYS A 920 6.91 -21.91 2.97
C LYS A 920 5.98 -23.12 3.20
N PRO A 921 6.52 -24.25 3.71
CA PRO A 921 5.70 -25.37 4.14
C PRO A 921 5.01 -25.07 5.47
N ASN A 922 3.98 -25.85 5.82
CA ASN A 922 3.42 -25.85 7.17
C ASN A 922 4.32 -26.62 8.17
N ALA A 923 3.96 -26.59 9.46
CA ALA A 923 4.77 -27.18 10.53
C ALA A 923 5.02 -28.71 10.42
N LEU A 924 4.22 -29.44 9.63
CA LEU A 924 4.45 -30.86 9.34
C LEU A 924 5.35 -31.09 8.12
N GLY A 925 5.62 -30.05 7.34
CA GLY A 925 6.47 -30.07 6.15
C GLY A 925 5.71 -30.09 4.81
N PHE A 926 4.38 -29.91 4.80
CA PHE A 926 3.59 -29.88 3.57
C PHE A 926 3.69 -28.53 2.85
N PHE A 927 4.00 -28.56 1.56
CA PHE A 927 4.03 -27.40 0.67
C PHE A 927 2.75 -27.32 -0.16
N ASP A 928 2.30 -26.12 -0.55
CA ASP A 928 1.11 -25.90 -1.39
C ASP A 928 -0.17 -26.57 -0.82
N ILE A 929 -0.30 -26.64 0.51
CA ILE A 929 -1.49 -27.25 1.11
C ILE A 929 -2.69 -26.31 1.03
N SER A 930 -2.48 -25.00 1.22
CA SER A 930 -3.44 -23.95 0.82
C SER A 930 -2.98 -23.28 -0.49
N GLY A 931 -3.95 -22.93 -1.34
CA GLY A 931 -3.71 -22.27 -2.62
C GLY A 931 -3.01 -23.14 -3.66
N ASN A 932 -2.51 -22.50 -4.71
CA ASN A 932 -2.01 -23.10 -5.95
C ASN A 932 -3.10 -23.92 -6.66
N LEU A 933 -3.49 -25.10 -6.18
CA LEU A 933 -4.65 -25.87 -6.68
C LEU A 933 -5.50 -26.45 -5.55
N TYR A 934 -6.82 -26.47 -5.79
CA TYR A 934 -7.77 -27.27 -5.03
C TYR A 934 -7.38 -28.75 -5.12
N GLN A 935 -7.54 -29.47 -4.02
CA GLN A 935 -7.13 -30.86 -3.91
C GLN A 935 -8.34 -31.78 -3.80
N TRP A 936 -8.45 -32.74 -4.72
CA TRP A 936 -9.38 -33.86 -4.60
C TRP A 936 -9.13 -34.66 -3.32
N THR A 937 -10.19 -34.89 -2.56
CA THR A 937 -10.21 -35.91 -1.49
C THR A 937 -11.08 -37.10 -1.91
N GLN A 938 -11.12 -38.12 -1.06
CA GLN A 938 -11.92 -39.32 -1.27
C GLN A 938 -13.42 -39.07 -1.06
N ASP A 939 -13.80 -38.13 -0.20
CA ASP A 939 -15.15 -38.03 0.35
C ASP A 939 -16.17 -37.39 -0.60
N ILE A 940 -17.43 -37.80 -0.44
CA ILE A 940 -18.57 -37.12 -1.08
C ILE A 940 -18.90 -35.85 -0.27
N LEU A 941 -19.17 -34.74 -0.96
CA LEU A 941 -19.59 -33.50 -0.34
C LEU A 941 -21.01 -33.65 0.21
N GLN A 942 -21.10 -33.82 1.52
CA GLN A 942 -22.34 -33.90 2.28
C GLN A 942 -22.20 -33.20 3.64
N SER A 943 -23.32 -32.84 4.26
CA SER A 943 -23.34 -32.24 5.60
C SER A 943 -22.75 -33.18 6.66
N TYR A 944 -22.03 -32.62 7.63
CA TYR A 944 -21.57 -33.37 8.80
C TYR A 944 -22.75 -33.80 9.68
N GLY A 945 -22.66 -34.99 10.25
CA GLY A 945 -23.70 -35.51 11.14
C GLY A 945 -23.75 -34.81 12.50
N ASP A 946 -24.73 -35.20 13.32
CA ASP A 946 -24.91 -34.69 14.69
C ASP A 946 -24.20 -35.51 15.77
N SER A 947 -23.37 -36.47 15.37
CA SER A 947 -22.49 -37.18 16.30
C SER A 947 -21.39 -36.24 16.82
N PRO A 948 -21.10 -36.21 18.13
CA PRO A 948 -20.07 -35.34 18.70
C PRO A 948 -18.66 -35.70 18.23
N VAL A 949 -18.44 -36.98 17.91
CA VAL A 949 -17.22 -37.50 17.27
C VAL A 949 -17.61 -38.13 15.94
N ILE A 950 -16.93 -37.73 14.86
CA ILE A 950 -17.07 -38.32 13.54
C ILE A 950 -15.80 -39.13 13.25
N GLU A 951 -15.94 -40.45 13.19
CA GLU A 951 -14.84 -41.31 12.75
C GLU A 951 -14.74 -41.28 11.22
N ASP A 952 -13.51 -41.06 10.73
CA ASP A 952 -13.12 -41.09 9.33
C ASP A 952 -13.03 -42.54 8.80
N SER A 953 -14.14 -43.27 8.97
CA SER A 953 -14.33 -44.66 8.58
C SER A 953 -15.75 -44.94 8.07
N LYS A 954 -16.63 -43.91 8.00
CA LYS A 954 -17.94 -44.00 7.34
C LYS A 954 -17.76 -44.11 5.83
N VAL A 955 -17.45 -45.33 5.41
CA VAL A 955 -17.03 -45.73 4.07
C VAL A 955 -17.98 -45.18 3.00
N ASP A 956 -17.42 -44.54 1.99
CA ASP A 956 -18.08 -44.36 0.71
C ASP A 956 -18.14 -45.71 -0.04
N ILE A 957 -18.97 -46.64 0.46
CA ILE A 957 -19.24 -47.96 -0.16
C ILE A 957 -20.08 -47.84 -1.44
N ARG A 958 -20.44 -46.63 -1.85
CA ARG A 958 -21.27 -46.39 -3.03
C ARG A 958 -20.50 -46.73 -4.29
N VAL A 959 -21.25 -47.22 -5.28
CA VAL A 959 -20.80 -47.19 -6.68
C VAL A 959 -20.62 -45.71 -7.04
N VAL A 960 -19.49 -45.35 -7.63
CA VAL A 960 -19.22 -43.95 -7.96
C VAL A 960 -20.07 -43.53 -9.15
N ASP A 961 -20.79 -42.42 -8.99
CA ASP A 961 -21.69 -41.83 -9.96
C ASP A 961 -21.30 -40.38 -10.29
N ASP A 962 -21.81 -39.87 -11.41
CA ASP A 962 -21.53 -38.51 -11.91
C ASP A 962 -22.53 -37.46 -11.36
N MET A 963 -23.27 -37.78 -10.30
CA MET A 963 -24.28 -36.91 -9.67
C MET A 963 -23.81 -36.38 -8.32
N SER A 964 -23.13 -37.23 -7.55
CA SER A 964 -22.61 -36.97 -6.22
C SER A 964 -21.27 -36.21 -6.29
N SER A 965 -21.28 -34.90 -6.00
CA SER A 965 -20.04 -34.12 -5.91
C SER A 965 -19.10 -34.67 -4.85
N ARG A 966 -17.80 -34.71 -5.17
CA ARG A 966 -16.73 -35.03 -4.20
C ARG A 966 -16.06 -33.78 -3.70
N VAL A 967 -15.49 -33.86 -2.50
CA VAL A 967 -14.91 -32.72 -1.79
C VAL A 967 -13.62 -32.25 -2.47
N LEU A 968 -13.47 -30.92 -2.52
CA LEU A 968 -12.24 -30.22 -2.85
C LEU A 968 -11.77 -29.39 -1.64
N ARG A 969 -10.48 -29.43 -1.30
CA ARG A 969 -9.89 -28.68 -0.18
C ARG A 969 -8.70 -27.79 -0.59
N GLY A 970 -8.45 -26.72 0.18
CA GLY A 970 -7.26 -25.88 0.09
C GLY A 970 -7.37 -24.59 -0.74
N GLY A 971 -8.37 -24.45 -1.61
CA GLY A 971 -8.46 -23.31 -2.53
C GLY A 971 -7.48 -23.40 -3.71
N ALA A 972 -7.58 -22.50 -4.67
CA ALA A 972 -6.73 -22.48 -5.88
C ALA A 972 -6.21 -21.08 -6.20
N PHE A 973 -5.26 -20.99 -7.12
CA PHE A 973 -4.49 -19.77 -7.44
C PHE A 973 -5.31 -18.52 -7.82
N TYR A 974 -6.59 -18.65 -8.19
CA TYR A 974 -7.46 -17.54 -8.57
C TYR A 974 -8.51 -17.16 -7.51
N TYR A 975 -8.57 -17.87 -6.37
CA TYR A 975 -9.51 -17.55 -5.28
C TYR A 975 -8.95 -16.50 -4.31
N PRO A 976 -9.82 -15.69 -3.68
CA PRO A 976 -9.42 -14.78 -2.61
C PRO A 976 -9.09 -15.55 -1.31
N LYS A 977 -8.37 -14.90 -0.39
CA LYS A 977 -7.68 -15.54 0.75
C LYS A 977 -8.60 -16.26 1.75
N ASP A 978 -9.83 -15.79 1.88
CA ASP A 978 -10.93 -16.33 2.68
C ASP A 978 -11.31 -17.77 2.30
N ILE A 979 -11.11 -18.14 1.03
CA ILE A 979 -11.37 -19.50 0.50
C ILE A 979 -10.21 -20.47 0.81
N LEU A 980 -9.05 -19.96 1.23
CA LEU A 980 -7.83 -20.74 1.49
C LEU A 980 -7.70 -21.21 2.95
N ARG A 981 -8.72 -20.97 3.78
CA ARG A 981 -8.82 -21.44 5.18
C ARG A 981 -8.79 -22.97 5.25
N SER A 982 -8.28 -23.49 6.34
CA SER A 982 -8.11 -24.94 6.58
C SER A 982 -9.44 -25.69 6.57
N ALA A 983 -10.51 -25.06 7.08
CA ALA A 983 -11.86 -25.61 7.13
C ALA A 983 -12.63 -25.55 5.80
N HIS A 984 -12.21 -24.70 4.85
CA HIS A 984 -13.01 -24.42 3.66
C HIS A 984 -13.09 -25.64 2.71
N ARG A 985 -14.31 -25.96 2.28
CA ARG A 985 -14.62 -27.11 1.42
C ARG A 985 -15.46 -26.73 0.21
N GLY A 986 -14.93 -27.04 -0.97
CA GLY A 986 -15.65 -26.99 -2.24
C GLY A 986 -16.16 -28.36 -2.66
N GLY A 987 -16.86 -28.43 -3.79
CA GLY A 987 -17.27 -29.70 -4.40
C GLY A 987 -17.33 -29.63 -5.92
N LEU A 988 -16.98 -30.74 -6.56
CA LEU A 988 -17.03 -30.91 -8.01
C LEU A 988 -17.41 -32.37 -8.33
N LYS A 989 -18.08 -32.63 -9.46
CA LYS A 989 -18.48 -34.00 -9.82
C LYS A 989 -17.29 -34.85 -10.27
N PRO A 990 -17.32 -36.19 -10.10
CA PRO A 990 -16.14 -37.04 -10.36
C PRO A 990 -15.67 -37.10 -11.82
N ASP A 991 -16.58 -36.88 -12.76
CA ASP A 991 -16.35 -36.78 -14.21
C ASP A 991 -15.75 -35.42 -14.63
N GLN A 992 -16.11 -34.36 -13.91
CA GLN A 992 -15.71 -32.99 -14.19
C GLN A 992 -14.24 -32.74 -13.82
N SER A 993 -13.64 -31.78 -14.53
CA SER A 993 -12.31 -31.27 -14.27
C SER A 993 -12.31 -29.74 -14.25
N SER A 994 -11.40 -29.15 -13.48
CA SER A 994 -11.17 -27.71 -13.43
C SER A 994 -9.68 -27.40 -13.56
N ASP A 995 -9.33 -26.32 -14.24
CA ASP A 995 -7.96 -25.78 -14.27
C ASP A 995 -7.48 -25.33 -12.89
N GLY A 996 -8.39 -25.20 -11.91
CA GLY A 996 -8.10 -24.98 -10.50
C GLY A 996 -7.98 -26.24 -9.65
N SER A 997 -8.24 -27.45 -10.17
CA SER A 997 -8.23 -28.71 -9.41
C SER A 997 -7.07 -29.63 -9.78
N GLY A 998 -6.31 -30.07 -8.78
CA GLY A 998 -5.29 -31.12 -8.82
C GLY A 998 -5.48 -32.11 -7.67
N PHE A 999 -4.43 -32.86 -7.30
CA PHE A 999 -4.54 -33.87 -6.25
C PHE A 999 -3.22 -34.18 -5.51
N ARG A 1000 -3.38 -34.75 -4.31
CA ARG A 1000 -2.34 -35.41 -3.51
C ARG A 1000 -2.63 -36.90 -3.41
N ILE A 1001 -1.65 -37.66 -2.94
CA ILE A 1001 -1.76 -39.10 -2.79
C ILE A 1001 -1.54 -39.48 -1.32
N ALA A 1002 -2.42 -40.34 -0.81
CA ALA A 1002 -2.32 -40.95 0.51
C ALA A 1002 -2.08 -42.46 0.41
N LYS A 1003 -1.57 -43.05 1.49
CA LYS A 1003 -1.38 -44.51 1.67
C LYS A 1003 -1.56 -44.86 3.14
N THR A 1004 -2.32 -45.90 3.47
CA THR A 1004 -2.45 -46.36 4.85
C THR A 1004 -1.20 -47.13 5.28
N LEU A 1005 -0.63 -46.77 6.43
CA LEU A 1005 0.54 -47.44 7.02
C LEU A 1005 0.11 -48.64 7.87
N SER A 1006 1.03 -49.55 8.16
CA SER A 1006 0.82 -50.70 9.07
C SER A 1006 0.93 -50.29 10.53
#